data_AF-A0A815VHD3-F1
#
_entry.id   AF-A0A815VHD3-F1
#
_cell.length_a   1.000
_cell.length_b   1.000
_cell.length_c   1.000
_cell.angle_alpha   90.00
_cell.angle_beta   90.00
_cell.angle_gamma   90.00
#
_symmetry.space_group_name_H-M   'P 1'
#
loop_
_entity.id
_entity.type
_entity.pdbx_description
1 polymer ?
#
loop_
_entity_poly.entity_id
_entity_poly.type
_entity_poly.pdbx_seq_one_letter_code
_entity_poly.pdbx_strand_id
1 'polypeptide(L)'
;MAEILLTAGEISDILESDDEINSIKSEIATILRLHDYDNKQDIVTHLLINGRQGLLDYKDDIIPTIFNTQFNTPDAQLILALKTYVRRLWQTQYESSCHWLIAFIQNYHDNKDPQLYDRILTRTAEYGNRFLKDCPMLSIVLQFVLESIDDECLLNTNTFDEVWCTMTSEGLTSLAKYSKYMKEEVMSEELDKRGSTLFRALREYYRPRLDSLLRDHGMNGEEVDENVALDFLSEDGVEKGMENIRQSMVKSSSDVVAEKGDVVLVNTDSPLDKIEIDQMIKVSFMQTGEIINIPISLVDTVEDVIKYICEKSACGGVNDYNDYHLTVVLVNGETNLDNDKKLTEIGVFTDENLGFKLYSNTPTKEQLITIAMVEASGSANDTSDIPTRLQNELTPNDNKAKAFNTSEVSSTSKSLKTFSSVPLEKEQLANIYHQIQNRFREVTAQMTRDPMLRHNITETLNEINLLVCGAPRVGKSALINAICQQEGAKTHPGLHSCTNMISPYFLKGSCEIGGDKVNYQYNIWDTRGFEKWDEKTLVANLDHIQEKPKSDTLCMIYCASPGSFANLQQLKCLLDECNKRHIFCALVCTNKWNGRKTQRDAVMEDFTRILTGFHEKTREEDGVIYFGNVGLCTSVNSVAFIHEDTGKEYEQSGINELILGIMESIDKDKAAKWCAIVLQNKPFWTKIMDCSKRLKRFLTFPFG
;
A
#
# COMPACT_ATOMS: atom_id res chain seq x y z
N MET A 1 -10.90 7.23 -24.48
CA MET A 1 -11.58 8.52 -24.25
C MET A 1 -12.19 8.50 -22.85
N ALA A 2 -11.37 8.32 -21.80
CA ALA A 2 -11.76 8.47 -20.39
C ALA A 2 -10.51 8.35 -19.50
N GLU A 3 -9.66 9.38 -19.52
CA GLU A 3 -8.69 9.64 -18.45
C GLU A 3 -9.04 11.04 -17.90
N ILE A 4 -10.28 11.20 -17.40
CA ILE A 4 -10.73 12.45 -16.75
C ILE A 4 -10.41 12.34 -15.26
N LEU A 5 -9.12 12.20 -14.97
CA LEU A 5 -8.55 12.73 -13.74
C LEU A 5 -7.47 13.68 -14.22
N LEU A 6 -7.91 14.85 -14.68
CA LEU A 6 -6.97 15.90 -15.07
C LEU A 6 -6.03 16.10 -13.88
N THR A 7 -4.78 15.69 -14.07
CA THR A 7 -3.74 15.97 -13.09
C THR A 7 -3.65 17.48 -12.93
N ALA A 8 -3.15 17.98 -11.80
CA ALA A 8 -2.99 19.43 -11.61
C ALA A 8 -2.25 20.11 -12.79
N GLY A 9 -1.39 19.36 -13.50
CA GLY A 9 -0.75 19.79 -14.74
C GLY A 9 -1.71 19.95 -15.94
N GLU A 10 -2.55 18.96 -16.23
CA GLU A 10 -3.47 19.03 -17.38
C GLU A 10 -4.61 20.05 -17.16
N ILE A 11 -5.01 20.26 -15.91
CA ILE A 11 -5.89 21.38 -15.55
C ILE A 11 -5.18 22.70 -15.87
N SER A 12 -3.89 22.84 -15.55
CA SER A 12 -3.14 24.07 -15.82
C SER A 12 -3.18 24.44 -17.30
N ASP A 13 -2.92 23.49 -18.20
CA ASP A 13 -2.86 23.75 -19.65
C ASP A 13 -4.20 24.23 -20.22
N ILE A 14 -5.32 23.61 -19.79
CA ILE A 14 -6.66 24.03 -20.22
C ILE A 14 -6.98 25.43 -19.66
N LEU A 15 -6.69 25.66 -18.38
CA LEU A 15 -7.00 26.93 -17.71
C LEU A 15 -6.09 28.08 -18.14
N GLU A 16 -4.88 27.81 -18.64
CA GLU A 16 -3.96 28.83 -19.15
C GLU A 16 -4.45 29.47 -20.45
N SER A 17 -5.29 28.76 -21.21
CA SER A 17 -5.91 29.28 -22.43
C SER A 17 -7.17 30.12 -22.19
N ASP A 18 -7.71 30.14 -20.97
CA ASP A 18 -8.94 30.86 -20.64
C ASP A 18 -8.63 32.30 -20.18
N ASP A 19 -8.93 33.26 -21.05
CA ASP A 19 -8.74 34.70 -20.80
C ASP A 19 -9.42 35.18 -19.51
N GLU A 20 -10.58 34.62 -19.15
CA GLU A 20 -11.30 34.99 -17.93
C GLU A 20 -10.53 34.52 -16.69
N ILE A 21 -10.00 33.30 -16.72
CA ILE A 21 -9.20 32.76 -15.61
C ILE A 21 -7.90 33.55 -15.43
N ASN A 22 -7.24 33.92 -16.53
CA ASN A 22 -6.05 34.77 -16.49
C ASN A 22 -6.36 36.18 -15.96
N SER A 23 -7.56 36.70 -16.25
CA SER A 23 -8.06 37.94 -15.65
C SER A 23 -8.22 37.81 -14.14
N ILE A 24 -8.82 36.73 -13.65
CA ILE A 24 -8.99 36.47 -12.22
C ILE A 24 -7.64 36.27 -11.51
N LYS A 25 -6.69 35.56 -12.13
CA LYS A 25 -5.30 35.44 -11.62
C LYS A 25 -4.65 36.82 -11.44
N SER A 26 -4.85 37.70 -12.41
CA SER A 26 -4.33 39.08 -12.37
C SER A 26 -5.03 39.93 -11.31
N GLU A 27 -6.33 39.74 -11.11
CA GLU A 27 -7.12 40.37 -10.05
C GLU A 27 -6.62 39.94 -8.66
N ILE A 28 -6.44 38.64 -8.41
CA ILE A 28 -5.90 38.12 -7.14
C ILE A 28 -4.53 38.73 -6.84
N ALA A 29 -3.64 38.78 -7.84
CA ALA A 29 -2.33 39.41 -7.68
C ALA A 29 -2.42 40.90 -7.36
N THR A 30 -3.42 41.60 -7.90
CA THR A 30 -3.67 43.03 -7.63
C THR A 30 -4.22 43.23 -6.22
N ILE A 31 -5.18 42.40 -5.79
CA ILE A 31 -5.76 42.40 -4.43
C ILE A 31 -4.66 42.22 -3.39
N LEU A 32 -3.71 41.32 -3.65
CA LEU A 32 -2.58 41.01 -2.76
C LEU A 32 -1.37 41.93 -2.96
N ARG A 33 -1.40 42.82 -3.96
CA ARG A 33 -0.30 43.73 -4.36
C ARG A 33 1.03 43.01 -4.62
N LEU A 34 0.97 41.89 -5.35
CA LEU A 34 2.13 41.05 -5.68
C LEU A 34 2.92 41.53 -6.93
N HIS A 35 2.79 42.79 -7.35
CA HIS A 35 3.30 43.25 -8.66
C HIS A 35 4.82 43.13 -8.82
N ASP A 36 5.57 43.23 -7.73
CA ASP A 36 7.04 43.24 -7.73
C ASP A 36 7.66 41.96 -7.14
N TYR A 37 6.85 40.90 -6.96
CA TYR A 37 7.28 39.68 -6.29
C TYR A 37 7.65 38.59 -7.29
N ASP A 38 8.87 38.08 -7.19
CA ASP A 38 9.38 36.98 -8.02
C ASP A 38 8.53 35.70 -7.88
N ASN A 39 7.88 35.50 -6.72
CA ASN A 39 7.03 34.34 -6.42
C ASN A 39 5.53 34.60 -6.65
N LYS A 40 5.13 35.69 -7.32
CA LYS A 40 3.72 36.03 -7.56
C LYS A 40 2.90 34.87 -8.12
N GLN A 41 3.43 34.18 -9.12
CA GLN A 41 2.70 33.11 -9.80
C GLN A 41 2.49 31.91 -8.88
N ASP A 42 3.47 31.59 -8.05
CA ASP A 42 3.39 30.51 -7.08
C ASP A 42 2.31 30.79 -6.03
N ILE A 43 2.28 32.02 -5.49
CA ILE A 43 1.26 32.44 -4.51
C ILE A 43 -0.13 32.34 -5.13
N VAL A 44 -0.34 32.89 -6.32
CA VAL A 44 -1.64 32.85 -6.99
C VAL A 44 -2.07 31.41 -7.25
N THR A 45 -1.19 30.59 -7.81
CA THR A 45 -1.48 29.18 -8.10
C THR A 45 -1.82 28.40 -6.83
N HIS A 46 -1.07 28.64 -5.76
CA HIS A 46 -1.32 28.01 -4.46
C HIS A 46 -2.70 28.38 -3.89
N LEU A 47 -3.13 29.64 -4.04
CA LEU A 47 -4.46 30.08 -3.60
C LEU A 47 -5.59 29.52 -4.45
N LEU A 48 -5.39 29.31 -5.75
CA LEU A 48 -6.38 28.65 -6.60
C LEU A 48 -6.60 27.19 -6.19
N ILE A 49 -5.55 26.52 -5.71
CA ILE A 49 -5.60 25.11 -5.26
C ILE A 49 -6.13 24.99 -3.82
N ASN A 50 -5.66 25.84 -2.91
CA ASN A 50 -5.89 25.70 -1.47
C ASN A 50 -6.88 26.72 -0.90
N GLY A 51 -7.49 27.52 -1.78
CA GLY A 51 -8.37 28.61 -1.38
C GLY A 51 -7.63 29.69 -0.57
N ARG A 52 -8.41 30.50 0.15
CA ARG A 52 -7.88 31.55 1.02
C ARG A 52 -6.98 31.00 2.14
N GLN A 53 -7.23 29.79 2.64
CA GLN A 53 -6.38 29.21 3.68
C GLN A 53 -4.93 29.03 3.22
N GLY A 54 -4.69 28.86 1.91
CA GLY A 54 -3.35 28.85 1.33
C GLY A 54 -2.55 30.14 1.53
N LEU A 55 -3.18 31.23 1.98
CA LEU A 55 -2.50 32.49 2.29
C LEU A 55 -1.61 32.38 3.54
N LEU A 56 -1.92 31.46 4.46
CA LEU A 56 -1.14 31.25 5.69
C LEU A 56 0.33 30.93 5.41
N ASP A 57 0.59 30.20 4.32
CA ASP A 57 1.93 29.80 3.90
C ASP A 57 2.77 30.96 3.36
N TYR A 58 2.14 32.09 3.06
CA TYR A 58 2.76 33.30 2.51
C TYR A 58 2.54 34.53 3.39
N LYS A 59 2.22 34.31 4.67
CA LYS A 59 1.95 35.40 5.63
C LYS A 59 3.10 36.41 5.70
N ASP A 60 4.34 35.94 5.62
CA ASP A 60 5.55 36.77 5.72
C ASP A 60 5.93 37.41 4.37
N ASP A 61 5.42 36.87 3.26
CA ASP A 61 5.66 37.40 1.91
C ASP A 61 4.68 38.53 1.56
N ILE A 62 3.50 38.56 2.20
CA ILE A 62 2.43 39.53 1.92
C ILE A 62 2.48 40.68 2.93
N ILE A 63 2.23 41.91 2.45
CA ILE A 63 2.15 43.09 3.33
C ILE A 63 1.16 42.80 4.48
N PRO A 64 1.58 42.90 5.77
CA PRO A 64 0.77 42.41 6.89
C PRO A 64 -0.64 43.02 6.98
N THR A 65 -0.81 44.29 6.59
CA THR A 65 -2.13 44.94 6.56
C THR A 65 -3.05 44.34 5.50
N ILE A 66 -2.50 43.98 4.34
CA ILE A 66 -3.24 43.32 3.25
C ILE A 66 -3.59 41.90 3.66
N PHE A 67 -2.61 41.14 4.16
CA PHE A 67 -2.84 39.80 4.69
C PHE A 67 -3.99 39.80 5.72
N ASN A 68 -3.89 40.64 6.76
CA ASN A 68 -4.91 40.69 7.80
C ASN A 68 -6.29 41.09 7.28
N THR A 69 -6.35 42.01 6.30
CA THR A 69 -7.61 42.44 5.69
C THR A 69 -8.23 41.30 4.89
N GLN A 70 -7.47 40.66 4.00
CA GLN A 70 -7.99 39.62 3.11
C GLN A 70 -8.28 38.31 3.84
N PHE A 71 -7.49 37.98 4.87
CA PHE A 71 -7.63 36.74 5.62
C PHE A 71 -8.77 36.77 6.65
N ASN A 72 -8.89 37.85 7.43
CA ASN A 72 -9.82 37.88 8.56
C ASN A 72 -11.21 38.47 8.23
N THR A 73 -11.39 39.07 7.04
CA THR A 73 -12.68 39.64 6.64
C THR A 73 -13.48 38.59 5.86
N PRO A 74 -14.67 38.17 6.31
CA PRO A 74 -15.47 37.15 5.60
C PRO A 74 -15.72 37.49 4.14
N ASP A 75 -16.11 38.75 3.86
CA ASP A 75 -16.41 39.26 2.51
C ASP A 75 -15.21 39.98 1.88
N ALA A 76 -14.00 39.49 2.16
CA ALA A 76 -12.78 40.01 1.54
C ALA A 76 -12.86 39.95 0.01
N GLN A 77 -12.25 40.92 -0.67
CA GLN A 77 -12.16 40.93 -2.14
C GLN A 77 -11.51 39.65 -2.67
N LEU A 78 -10.54 39.10 -1.94
CA LEU A 78 -9.91 37.82 -2.27
C LEU A 78 -10.93 36.67 -2.34
N ILE A 79 -11.87 36.59 -1.39
CA ILE A 79 -12.91 35.55 -1.40
C ILE A 79 -13.83 35.72 -2.61
N LEU A 80 -14.19 36.94 -2.97
CA LEU A 80 -15.02 37.21 -4.15
C LEU A 80 -14.32 36.80 -5.45
N ALA A 81 -13.02 37.10 -5.58
CA ALA A 81 -12.21 36.68 -6.73
C ALA A 81 -12.09 35.14 -6.79
N LEU A 82 -11.84 34.48 -5.65
CA LEU A 82 -11.77 33.02 -5.57
C LEU A 82 -13.13 32.35 -5.85
N LYS A 83 -14.26 32.89 -5.39
CA LYS A 83 -15.60 32.40 -5.75
C LYS A 83 -15.85 32.52 -7.26
N THR A 84 -15.42 33.62 -7.86
CA THR A 84 -15.51 33.83 -9.31
C THR A 84 -14.66 32.80 -10.06
N TYR A 85 -13.45 32.54 -9.58
CA TYR A 85 -12.59 31.47 -10.11
C TYR A 85 -13.26 30.10 -10.02
N VAL A 86 -13.76 29.71 -8.85
CA VAL A 86 -14.40 28.40 -8.65
C VAL A 86 -15.60 28.21 -9.58
N ARG A 87 -16.45 29.24 -9.72
CA ARG A 87 -17.58 29.20 -10.66
C ARG A 87 -17.11 28.99 -12.09
N ARG A 88 -16.12 29.75 -12.53
CA ARG A 88 -15.57 29.65 -13.89
C ARG A 88 -14.90 28.30 -14.12
N LEU A 89 -14.14 27.81 -13.15
CA LEU A 89 -13.50 26.50 -13.17
C LEU A 89 -14.53 25.40 -13.39
N TRP A 90 -15.61 25.38 -12.61
CA TRP A 90 -16.65 24.36 -12.77
C TRP A 90 -17.30 24.44 -14.16
N GLN A 91 -17.60 25.64 -14.64
CA GLN A 91 -18.14 25.85 -15.99
C GLN A 91 -17.18 25.32 -17.05
N THR A 92 -15.95 25.84 -17.13
CA THR A 92 -14.97 25.45 -18.16
C THR A 92 -14.63 23.97 -18.11
N GLN A 93 -14.52 23.37 -16.91
CA GLN A 93 -14.14 21.96 -16.75
C GLN A 93 -15.25 20.99 -17.16
N TYR A 94 -16.52 21.30 -16.86
CA TYR A 94 -17.63 20.36 -17.01
C TYR A 94 -18.62 20.73 -18.11
N GLU A 95 -18.52 21.92 -18.70
CA GLU A 95 -19.43 22.34 -19.77
C GLU A 95 -19.36 21.41 -20.98
N SER A 96 -18.18 20.92 -21.38
CA SER A 96 -18.06 20.06 -22.57
C SER A 96 -18.30 18.56 -22.29
N SER A 97 -18.09 18.12 -21.04
CA SER A 97 -18.02 16.70 -20.69
C SER A 97 -19.18 16.23 -19.80
N CYS A 98 -19.79 17.12 -19.02
CA CYS A 98 -20.75 16.81 -17.97
C CYS A 98 -21.86 17.87 -17.86
N HIS A 99 -22.57 18.15 -18.97
CA HIS A 99 -23.66 19.13 -19.00
C HIS A 99 -24.71 18.97 -17.88
N TRP A 100 -24.98 17.74 -17.44
CA TRP A 100 -25.93 17.47 -16.37
C TRP A 100 -25.47 18.07 -15.04
N LEU A 101 -24.16 18.08 -14.76
CA LEU A 101 -23.62 18.64 -13.52
C LEU A 101 -23.76 20.16 -13.53
N ILE A 102 -23.48 20.81 -14.66
CA ILE A 102 -23.69 22.26 -14.83
C ILE A 102 -25.16 22.62 -14.64
N ALA A 103 -26.08 21.88 -15.28
CA ALA A 103 -27.50 22.10 -15.12
C ALA A 103 -27.96 21.91 -13.65
N PHE A 104 -27.43 20.91 -12.96
CA PHE A 104 -27.69 20.67 -11.54
C PHE A 104 -27.22 21.84 -10.66
N ILE A 105 -25.97 22.27 -10.83
CA ILE A 105 -25.38 23.40 -10.08
C ILE A 105 -26.17 24.68 -10.37
N GLN A 106 -26.51 24.94 -11.63
CA GLN A 106 -27.27 26.11 -12.05
C GLN A 106 -28.68 26.12 -11.48
N ASN A 107 -29.32 24.95 -11.35
CA ASN A 107 -30.64 24.85 -10.73
C ASN A 107 -30.62 25.24 -9.24
N TYR A 108 -29.54 24.92 -8.51
CA TYR A 108 -29.38 25.42 -7.13
C TYR A 108 -29.14 26.92 -7.08
N HIS A 109 -28.34 27.46 -8.02
CA HIS A 109 -28.11 28.89 -8.13
C HIS A 109 -29.40 29.68 -8.43
N ASP A 110 -30.22 29.21 -9.37
CA ASP A 110 -31.37 29.96 -9.87
C ASP A 110 -32.67 29.69 -9.10
N ASN A 111 -32.90 28.45 -8.67
CA ASN A 111 -34.24 28.00 -8.26
C ASN A 111 -34.30 27.29 -6.90
N LYS A 112 -33.41 26.32 -6.63
CA LYS A 112 -33.59 25.36 -5.50
C LYS A 112 -33.14 25.95 -4.16
N ASP A 113 -31.88 26.37 -4.04
CA ASP A 113 -31.35 26.98 -2.82
C ASP A 113 -30.10 27.86 -3.12
N PRO A 114 -30.29 29.14 -3.49
CA PRO A 114 -29.20 30.04 -3.82
C PRO A 114 -28.25 30.30 -2.63
N GLN A 115 -28.74 30.17 -1.39
CA GLN A 115 -27.92 30.35 -0.19
C GLN A 115 -26.97 29.16 0.02
N LEU A 116 -27.45 27.94 -0.22
CA LEU A 116 -26.62 26.75 -0.20
C LEU A 116 -25.55 26.80 -1.31
N TYR A 117 -25.94 27.19 -2.52
CA TYR A 117 -25.00 27.40 -3.62
C TYR A 117 -23.88 28.38 -3.23
N ASP A 118 -24.25 29.53 -2.67
CA ASP A 118 -23.27 30.54 -2.25
C ASP A 118 -22.38 30.04 -1.11
N ARG A 119 -22.94 29.26 -0.17
CA ARG A 119 -22.19 28.62 0.93
C ARG A 119 -21.14 27.64 0.41
N ILE A 120 -21.50 26.76 -0.52
CA ILE A 120 -20.58 25.78 -1.10
C ILE A 120 -19.48 26.49 -1.91
N LEU A 121 -19.83 27.53 -2.69
CA LEU A 121 -18.84 28.36 -3.37
C LEU A 121 -17.88 29.03 -2.38
N THR A 122 -18.41 29.64 -1.32
CA THR A 122 -17.61 30.32 -0.29
C THR A 122 -16.68 29.34 0.39
N ARG A 123 -17.17 28.15 0.75
CA ARG A 123 -16.36 27.08 1.34
C ARG A 123 -15.24 26.61 0.42
N THR A 124 -15.54 26.43 -0.87
CA THR A 124 -14.54 26.03 -1.86
C THR A 124 -13.51 27.15 -2.07
N ALA A 125 -13.94 28.41 -2.08
CA ALA A 125 -13.03 29.56 -2.12
C ALA A 125 -12.18 29.69 -0.85
N GLU A 126 -12.71 29.30 0.30
CA GLU A 126 -12.00 29.35 1.59
C GLU A 126 -10.94 28.25 1.69
N TYR A 127 -11.31 27.01 1.39
CA TYR A 127 -10.51 25.81 1.69
C TYR A 127 -9.95 25.10 0.45
N GLY A 128 -10.23 25.62 -0.75
CA GLY A 128 -9.79 25.05 -2.01
C GLY A 128 -10.22 23.60 -2.18
N ASN A 129 -9.26 22.77 -2.59
CA ASN A 129 -9.46 21.35 -2.86
C ASN A 129 -9.62 20.46 -1.62
N ARG A 130 -9.59 21.02 -0.40
CA ARG A 130 -9.72 20.22 0.85
C ARG A 130 -10.95 19.30 0.83
N PHE A 131 -12.06 19.78 0.28
CA PHE A 131 -13.32 19.04 0.16
C PHE A 131 -13.57 18.51 -1.26
N LEU A 132 -12.64 18.72 -2.20
CA LEU A 132 -12.68 18.16 -3.55
C LEU A 132 -11.72 16.98 -3.59
N LYS A 133 -12.21 15.82 -3.12
CA LYS A 133 -11.46 14.56 -3.07
C LYS A 133 -11.09 14.08 -4.49
N ASP A 134 -10.61 12.85 -4.61
CA ASP A 134 -10.19 12.22 -5.87
C ASP A 134 -11.24 12.17 -6.99
N CYS A 135 -12.48 12.63 -6.75
CA CYS A 135 -13.43 12.96 -7.80
C CYS A 135 -14.15 14.27 -7.43
N PRO A 136 -13.71 15.42 -7.96
CA PRO A 136 -14.29 16.71 -7.61
C PRO A 136 -15.80 16.79 -7.92
N MET A 137 -16.27 16.16 -8.98
CA MET A 137 -17.70 16.12 -9.33
C MET A 137 -18.55 15.45 -8.24
N LEU A 138 -18.17 14.25 -7.80
CA LEU A 138 -18.86 13.57 -6.70
C LEU A 138 -18.81 14.42 -5.42
N SER A 139 -17.69 15.10 -5.18
CA SER A 139 -17.51 15.95 -4.00
C SER A 139 -18.44 17.15 -4.02
N ILE A 140 -18.64 17.77 -5.20
CA ILE A 140 -19.57 18.88 -5.39
C ILE A 140 -21.00 18.39 -5.16
N VAL A 141 -21.39 17.27 -5.78
CA VAL A 141 -22.75 16.71 -5.64
C VAL A 141 -23.05 16.35 -4.18
N LEU A 142 -22.12 15.69 -3.47
CA LEU A 142 -22.30 15.36 -2.06
C LEU A 142 -22.51 16.60 -1.19
N GLN A 143 -21.79 17.70 -1.44
CA GLN A 143 -21.99 18.95 -0.70
C GLN A 143 -23.36 19.57 -0.93
N PHE A 144 -23.93 19.43 -2.14
CA PHE A 144 -25.30 19.89 -2.44
C PHE A 144 -26.36 18.95 -1.88
N VAL A 145 -26.13 17.63 -1.88
CA VAL A 145 -27.11 16.65 -1.40
C VAL A 145 -27.20 16.65 0.14
N LEU A 146 -26.07 16.86 0.81
CA LEU A 146 -25.95 16.85 2.28
C LEU A 146 -26.09 18.27 2.86
N GLU A 147 -27.20 18.92 2.51
CA GLU A 147 -27.46 20.35 2.75
C GLU A 147 -27.29 20.80 4.21
N SER A 148 -27.49 19.89 5.16
CA SER A 148 -27.42 20.20 6.60
C SER A 148 -26.03 20.01 7.19
N ILE A 149 -25.02 19.59 6.41
CA ILE A 149 -23.63 19.58 6.87
C ILE A 149 -23.10 21.03 6.82
N ASP A 150 -23.03 21.63 7.99
CA ASP A 150 -22.43 22.96 8.19
C ASP A 150 -20.90 22.92 8.11
N ASP A 151 -20.31 24.12 8.07
CA ASP A 151 -18.85 24.27 7.96
C ASP A 151 -18.13 23.74 9.21
N GLU A 152 -18.77 23.78 10.38
CA GLU A 152 -18.19 23.27 11.62
C GLU A 152 -18.02 21.75 11.57
N CYS A 153 -19.04 21.02 11.11
CA CYS A 153 -19.03 19.58 10.90
C CYS A 153 -17.95 19.18 9.88
N LEU A 154 -17.84 19.92 8.78
CA LEU A 154 -16.80 19.64 7.77
C LEU A 154 -15.38 19.84 8.29
N LEU A 155 -15.18 20.83 9.15
CA LEU A 155 -13.84 21.18 9.65
C LEU A 155 -13.40 20.33 10.84
N ASN A 156 -14.35 19.93 11.71
CA ASN A 156 -14.04 19.37 13.01
C ASN A 156 -14.30 17.87 13.16
N THR A 157 -15.25 17.29 12.40
CA THR A 157 -15.76 15.93 12.73
C THR A 157 -15.37 14.84 11.75
N ASN A 158 -14.46 15.10 10.79
CA ASN A 158 -14.12 14.16 9.70
C ASN A 158 -15.34 13.57 8.97
N THR A 159 -16.51 14.19 9.14
CA THR A 159 -17.79 13.63 8.69
C THR A 159 -17.86 13.59 7.17
N PHE A 160 -17.27 14.57 6.49
CA PHE A 160 -17.18 14.52 5.03
C PHE A 160 -16.35 13.36 4.52
N ASP A 161 -15.24 13.06 5.20
CA ASP A 161 -14.34 11.97 4.83
C ASP A 161 -15.01 10.62 5.08
N GLU A 162 -15.73 10.50 6.20
CA GLU A 162 -16.54 9.33 6.50
C GLU A 162 -17.66 9.12 5.46
N VAL A 163 -18.41 10.17 5.14
CA VAL A 163 -19.44 10.15 4.09
C VAL A 163 -18.82 9.75 2.77
N TRP A 164 -17.73 10.40 2.37
CA TRP A 164 -17.05 10.14 1.12
C TRP A 164 -16.62 8.67 1.01
N CYS A 165 -15.93 8.16 2.03
CA CYS A 165 -15.47 6.77 2.07
C CYS A 165 -16.64 5.80 2.04
N THR A 166 -17.70 6.06 2.81
CA THR A 166 -18.88 5.20 2.86
C THR A 166 -19.64 5.19 1.53
N MET A 167 -19.86 6.36 0.92
CA MET A 167 -20.52 6.48 -0.38
C MET A 167 -19.76 5.79 -1.51
N THR A 168 -18.42 5.89 -1.50
CA THR A 168 -17.58 5.27 -2.53
C THR A 168 -17.30 3.78 -2.28
N SER A 169 -17.64 3.24 -1.10
CA SER A 169 -17.50 1.82 -0.79
C SER A 169 -18.83 1.07 -0.82
N GLU A 170 -19.91 1.69 -0.36
CA GLU A 170 -21.25 1.10 -0.20
C GLU A 170 -22.30 1.67 -1.18
N GLY A 171 -21.92 2.62 -2.02
CA GLY A 171 -22.80 3.22 -3.03
C GLY A 171 -23.98 3.96 -2.41
N LEU A 172 -25.05 4.09 -3.19
CA LEU A 172 -26.29 4.77 -2.82
C LEU A 172 -27.02 4.11 -1.65
N THR A 173 -26.83 2.81 -1.41
CA THR A 173 -27.47 2.12 -0.27
C THR A 173 -27.06 2.70 1.09
N SER A 174 -25.90 3.35 1.17
CA SER A 174 -25.43 4.00 2.38
C SER A 174 -26.13 5.32 2.73
N LEU A 175 -26.95 5.87 1.81
CA LEU A 175 -27.64 7.15 1.99
C LEU A 175 -28.50 7.20 3.25
N ALA A 176 -29.13 6.08 3.63
CA ALA A 176 -29.94 6.00 4.85
C ALA A 176 -29.14 6.36 6.11
N LYS A 177 -27.83 6.05 6.17
CA LYS A 177 -26.95 6.37 7.31
C LYS A 177 -26.78 7.87 7.51
N TYR A 178 -26.91 8.65 6.44
CA TYR A 178 -26.68 10.10 6.42
C TYR A 178 -27.96 10.91 6.22
N SER A 179 -29.13 10.26 6.30
CA SER A 179 -30.44 10.89 6.18
C SER A 179 -30.64 12.11 7.09
N LYS A 180 -30.03 12.11 8.29
CA LYS A 180 -30.06 13.26 9.22
C LYS A 180 -29.42 14.54 8.67
N TYR A 181 -28.61 14.44 7.61
CA TYR A 181 -27.95 15.57 6.96
C TYR A 181 -28.68 16.05 5.71
N MET A 182 -29.79 15.41 5.35
CA MET A 182 -30.52 15.64 4.11
C MET A 182 -31.93 16.12 4.41
N LYS A 183 -32.48 16.99 3.56
CA LYS A 183 -33.92 17.25 3.57
C LYS A 183 -34.65 16.02 3.04
N GLU A 184 -35.84 15.74 3.56
CA GLU A 184 -36.65 14.58 3.18
C GLU A 184 -36.99 14.55 1.68
N GLU A 185 -37.22 15.72 1.09
CA GLU A 185 -37.44 15.89 -0.35
C GLU A 185 -36.22 15.47 -1.17
N VAL A 186 -35.02 15.91 -0.77
CA VAL A 186 -33.75 15.55 -1.43
C VAL A 186 -33.47 14.06 -1.27
N MET A 187 -33.73 13.49 -0.08
CA MET A 187 -33.62 12.04 0.14
C MET A 187 -34.53 11.26 -0.80
N SER A 188 -35.76 11.71 -0.98
CA SER A 188 -36.73 11.06 -1.88
C SER A 188 -36.30 11.15 -3.34
N GLU A 189 -35.77 12.30 -3.77
CA GLU A 189 -35.20 12.50 -5.11
C GLU A 189 -33.99 11.58 -5.36
N GLU A 190 -33.07 11.48 -4.40
CA GLU A 190 -31.85 10.67 -4.55
C GLU A 190 -32.10 9.17 -4.41
N LEU A 191 -33.20 8.74 -3.80
CA LEU A 191 -33.62 7.33 -3.81
C LEU A 191 -34.25 6.91 -5.16
N ASP A 192 -34.71 7.84 -5.99
CA ASP A 192 -35.13 7.55 -7.36
C ASP A 192 -33.92 7.49 -8.29
N LYS A 193 -33.41 6.29 -8.55
CA LYS A 193 -32.22 6.05 -9.39
C LYS A 193 -32.24 6.77 -10.74
N ARG A 194 -33.42 6.93 -11.38
CA ARG A 194 -33.50 7.56 -12.71
C ARG A 194 -33.26 9.07 -12.65
N GLY A 195 -33.65 9.70 -11.53
CA GLY A 195 -33.50 11.12 -11.26
C GLY A 195 -32.29 11.48 -10.40
N SER A 196 -31.72 10.51 -9.67
CA SER A 196 -30.65 10.75 -8.70
C SER A 196 -29.40 11.35 -9.34
N THR A 197 -29.02 12.53 -8.85
CA THR A 197 -27.79 13.20 -9.27
C THR A 197 -26.58 12.51 -8.64
N LEU A 198 -26.72 12.04 -7.40
CA LEU A 198 -25.69 11.32 -6.68
C LEU A 198 -25.33 9.99 -7.38
N PHE A 199 -26.34 9.24 -7.85
CA PHE A 199 -26.12 8.01 -8.60
C PHE A 199 -25.30 8.26 -9.88
N ARG A 200 -25.62 9.32 -10.63
CA ARG A 200 -24.85 9.71 -11.82
C ARG A 200 -23.42 10.09 -11.47
N ALA A 201 -23.22 10.83 -10.38
CA ALA A 201 -21.89 11.20 -9.91
C ALA A 201 -21.06 9.97 -9.49
N LEU A 202 -21.67 8.98 -8.82
CA LEU A 202 -21.03 7.71 -8.47
C LEU A 202 -20.66 6.90 -9.71
N ARG A 203 -21.51 6.85 -10.73
CA ARG A 203 -21.16 6.17 -12.00
C ARG A 203 -19.89 6.73 -12.61
N GLU A 204 -19.77 8.05 -12.65
CA GLU A 204 -18.58 8.71 -13.18
C GLU A 204 -17.35 8.58 -12.25
N TYR A 205 -17.55 8.41 -10.94
CA TYR A 205 -16.48 8.02 -10.02
C TYR A 205 -15.95 6.62 -10.34
N TYR A 206 -16.82 5.65 -10.62
CA TYR A 206 -16.42 4.27 -10.89
C TYR A 206 -15.93 4.04 -12.32
N ARG A 207 -16.39 4.82 -13.31
CA ARG A 207 -16.03 4.66 -14.73
C ARG A 207 -14.53 4.49 -14.99
N PRO A 208 -13.63 5.39 -14.56
CA PRO A 208 -12.20 5.23 -14.80
C PRO A 208 -11.56 4.10 -13.96
N ARG A 209 -12.27 3.57 -12.96
CA ARG A 209 -11.79 2.52 -12.04
C ARG A 209 -12.28 1.13 -12.42
N LEU A 210 -13.31 1.03 -13.27
CA LEU A 210 -14.03 -0.21 -13.54
C LEU A 210 -13.09 -1.32 -14.01
N ASP A 211 -12.23 -1.07 -14.99
CA ASP A 211 -11.31 -2.09 -15.51
C ASP A 211 -10.36 -2.63 -14.43
N SER A 212 -9.86 -1.77 -13.55
CA SER A 212 -9.01 -2.20 -12.42
C SER A 212 -9.82 -3.05 -11.45
N LEU A 213 -11.03 -2.61 -11.11
CA LEU A 213 -11.91 -3.33 -10.19
C LEU A 213 -12.25 -4.73 -10.75
N LEU A 214 -12.64 -4.83 -12.02
CA LEU A 214 -12.94 -6.11 -12.68
C LEU A 214 -11.74 -7.04 -12.66
N ARG A 215 -10.54 -6.56 -13.02
CA ARG A 215 -9.31 -7.36 -12.96
C ARG A 215 -8.97 -7.82 -11.54
N ASP A 216 -9.08 -6.94 -10.55
CA ASP A 216 -8.78 -7.25 -9.15
C ASP A 216 -9.70 -8.35 -8.59
N HIS A 217 -10.87 -8.57 -9.22
CA HIS A 217 -11.84 -9.60 -8.86
C HIS A 217 -11.87 -10.79 -9.84
N GLY A 218 -10.87 -10.90 -10.72
CA GLY A 218 -10.72 -12.02 -11.66
C GLY A 218 -11.74 -12.04 -12.79
N MET A 219 -12.36 -10.89 -13.12
CA MET A 219 -13.33 -10.78 -14.21
C MET A 219 -12.69 -10.21 -15.47
N ASN A 220 -13.05 -10.78 -16.64
CA ASN A 220 -12.65 -10.24 -17.93
C ASN A 220 -13.56 -9.06 -18.30
N GLY A 221 -12.98 -7.87 -18.50
CA GLY A 221 -13.73 -6.65 -18.82
C GLY A 221 -14.55 -6.74 -20.11
N GLU A 222 -14.15 -7.59 -21.06
CA GLU A 222 -14.88 -7.77 -22.34
C GLU A 222 -16.22 -8.48 -22.19
N GLU A 223 -16.44 -9.20 -21.09
CA GLU A 223 -17.64 -10.01 -20.85
C GLU A 223 -18.71 -9.28 -20.04
N VAL A 224 -18.39 -8.07 -19.55
CA VAL A 224 -19.25 -7.30 -18.64
C VAL A 224 -19.78 -6.07 -19.37
N ASP A 225 -21.11 -5.90 -19.40
CA ASP A 225 -21.70 -4.64 -19.87
C ASP A 225 -21.31 -3.50 -18.91
N GLU A 226 -20.55 -2.52 -19.44
CA GLU A 226 -20.03 -1.38 -18.67
C GLU A 226 -21.16 -0.65 -17.92
N ASN A 227 -22.32 -0.44 -18.56
CA ASN A 227 -23.41 0.31 -17.93
C ASN A 227 -24.04 -0.46 -16.78
N VAL A 228 -24.24 -1.77 -16.96
CA VAL A 228 -24.77 -2.64 -15.90
C VAL A 228 -23.81 -2.69 -14.72
N ALA A 229 -22.51 -2.80 -14.97
CA ALA A 229 -21.50 -2.79 -13.90
C ALA A 229 -21.45 -1.46 -13.15
N LEU A 230 -21.48 -0.34 -13.87
CA LEU A 230 -21.53 0.98 -13.24
C LEU A 230 -22.80 1.19 -12.44
N ASP A 231 -23.94 0.68 -12.89
CA ASP A 231 -25.20 0.76 -12.15
C ASP A 231 -25.10 -0.03 -10.83
N PHE A 232 -24.60 -1.27 -10.86
CA PHE A 232 -24.40 -2.07 -9.64
C PHE A 232 -23.41 -1.44 -8.67
N LEU A 233 -22.26 -0.95 -9.15
CA LEU A 233 -21.27 -0.29 -8.29
C LEU A 233 -21.82 1.00 -7.66
N SER A 234 -22.57 1.78 -8.43
CA SER A 234 -23.13 3.05 -7.94
C SER A 234 -24.26 2.86 -6.96
N GLU A 235 -25.07 1.80 -7.12
CA GLU A 235 -26.15 1.48 -6.21
C GLU A 235 -25.62 0.81 -4.93
N ASP A 236 -24.92 -0.31 -5.09
CA ASP A 236 -24.61 -1.25 -4.02
C ASP A 236 -23.20 -1.10 -3.46
N GLY A 237 -22.38 -0.24 -4.06
CA GLY A 237 -20.97 -0.10 -3.72
C GLY A 237 -20.10 -1.19 -4.33
N VAL A 238 -18.83 -1.21 -3.93
CA VAL A 238 -17.81 -2.07 -4.56
C VAL A 238 -18.07 -3.53 -4.24
N GLU A 239 -18.16 -3.91 -2.96
CA GLU A 239 -18.23 -5.33 -2.59
C GLU A 239 -19.50 -6.01 -3.12
N LYS A 240 -20.66 -5.44 -2.82
CA LYS A 240 -21.94 -5.99 -3.23
C LYS A 240 -22.21 -5.79 -4.72
N GLY A 241 -21.76 -4.67 -5.31
CA GLY A 241 -21.88 -4.42 -6.74
C GLY A 241 -21.09 -5.45 -7.57
N MET A 242 -19.88 -5.82 -7.14
CA MET A 242 -19.06 -6.83 -7.82
C MET A 242 -19.68 -8.23 -7.73
N GLU A 243 -20.31 -8.57 -6.60
CA GLU A 243 -21.07 -9.81 -6.49
C GLU A 243 -22.28 -9.83 -7.43
N ASN A 244 -23.01 -8.71 -7.53
CA ASN A 244 -24.15 -8.59 -8.46
C ASN A 244 -23.71 -8.68 -9.94
N ILE A 245 -22.57 -8.10 -10.30
CA ILE A 245 -21.97 -8.22 -11.63
C ILE A 245 -21.69 -9.70 -11.93
N ARG A 246 -21.01 -10.41 -11.03
CA ARG A 246 -20.71 -11.84 -11.18
C ARG A 246 -21.97 -12.67 -11.39
N GLN A 247 -23.01 -12.45 -10.59
CA GLN A 247 -24.29 -13.15 -10.72
C GLN A 247 -24.99 -12.85 -12.05
N SER A 248 -24.87 -11.62 -12.56
CA SER A 248 -25.45 -11.24 -13.85
C SER A 248 -24.80 -11.99 -15.02
N MET A 249 -23.48 -12.19 -14.98
CA MET A 249 -22.75 -12.95 -16.00
C MET A 249 -23.18 -14.42 -16.06
N VAL A 250 -23.37 -15.03 -14.88
CA VAL A 250 -23.83 -16.43 -14.78
C VAL A 250 -25.21 -16.61 -15.42
N LYS A 251 -26.14 -15.67 -15.17
CA LYS A 251 -27.50 -15.70 -15.75
C LYS A 251 -27.47 -15.56 -17.28
N SER A 252 -26.65 -14.65 -17.80
CA SER A 252 -26.52 -14.48 -19.26
C SER A 252 -25.93 -15.73 -19.95
N SER A 253 -25.02 -16.45 -19.29
CA SER A 253 -24.51 -17.72 -19.81
C SER A 253 -25.56 -18.84 -19.79
N SER A 254 -26.40 -18.92 -18.76
CA SER A 254 -27.46 -19.93 -18.71
C SER A 254 -28.55 -19.72 -19.77
N ASP A 255 -28.89 -18.47 -20.07
CA ASP A 255 -29.93 -18.16 -21.07
C ASP A 255 -29.48 -18.48 -22.50
N VAL A 256 -28.19 -18.29 -22.81
CA VAL A 256 -27.61 -18.62 -24.14
C VAL A 256 -27.53 -20.13 -24.37
N VAL A 257 -27.35 -20.93 -23.31
CA VAL A 257 -27.37 -22.40 -23.40
C VAL A 257 -28.81 -22.91 -23.61
N ALA A 258 -29.82 -22.24 -23.06
CA ALA A 258 -31.23 -22.58 -23.25
C ALA A 258 -31.75 -22.30 -24.68
N GLU A 259 -31.20 -21.32 -25.40
CA GLU A 259 -31.63 -20.99 -26.78
C GLU A 259 -30.96 -21.83 -27.89
N LYS A 260 -29.85 -22.54 -27.60
CA LYS A 260 -29.07 -23.27 -28.62
C LYS A 260 -29.20 -24.79 -28.61
N GLY A 261 -30.10 -25.36 -27.81
CA GLY A 261 -30.34 -26.80 -27.78
C GLY A 261 -31.81 -27.13 -27.61
N ASP A 262 -32.36 -27.89 -28.57
CA ASP A 262 -33.58 -28.67 -28.42
C ASP A 262 -33.42 -29.67 -27.25
N VAL A 263 -33.60 -29.23 -26.00
CA VAL A 263 -34.13 -30.03 -24.90
C VAL A 263 -34.88 -29.09 -23.96
N VAL A 264 -36.20 -29.11 -24.07
CA VAL A 264 -37.12 -28.50 -23.11
C VAL A 264 -36.95 -29.19 -21.76
N LEU A 265 -36.51 -28.46 -20.74
CA LEU A 265 -36.82 -28.79 -19.35
C LEU A 265 -37.52 -27.58 -18.71
N VAL A 266 -38.82 -27.78 -18.48
CA VAL A 266 -39.73 -26.84 -17.84
C VAL A 266 -39.35 -26.69 -16.37
N ASN A 267 -39.32 -25.43 -15.93
CA ASN A 267 -39.21 -25.02 -14.53
C ASN A 267 -40.48 -25.40 -13.73
N THR A 268 -40.34 -26.17 -12.65
CA THR A 268 -41.31 -26.22 -11.54
C THR A 268 -40.58 -26.45 -10.21
N ASP A 269 -41.00 -25.71 -9.19
CA ASP A 269 -40.42 -25.62 -7.84
C ASP A 269 -40.29 -26.96 -7.07
N SER A 270 -39.14 -27.13 -6.38
CA SER A 270 -38.78 -28.11 -5.31
C SER A 270 -38.25 -29.51 -5.72
N PRO A 271 -37.54 -30.20 -4.80
CA PRO A 271 -36.14 -30.06 -4.41
C PRO A 271 -35.20 -31.03 -5.17
N LEU A 272 -33.89 -30.78 -5.08
CA LEU A 272 -32.79 -31.63 -5.55
C LEU A 272 -33.05 -33.12 -5.34
N ASP A 273 -33.33 -33.84 -6.43
CA ASP A 273 -33.04 -35.26 -6.56
C ASP A 273 -32.84 -35.60 -8.04
N LYS A 274 -31.68 -36.19 -8.34
CA LYS A 274 -31.20 -36.71 -9.63
C LYS A 274 -30.35 -35.76 -10.49
N ILE A 275 -29.11 -35.57 -10.06
CA ILE A 275 -27.96 -35.60 -10.97
C ILE A 275 -27.58 -37.08 -11.11
N GLU A 276 -27.40 -37.61 -12.32
CA GLU A 276 -26.93 -38.99 -12.52
C GLU A 276 -25.48 -39.15 -12.01
N ILE A 277 -25.29 -40.13 -11.11
CA ILE A 277 -24.11 -40.34 -10.24
C ILE A 277 -23.10 -41.32 -10.86
N ASP A 278 -22.78 -41.23 -12.16
CA ASP A 278 -22.00 -42.29 -12.82
C ASP A 278 -20.66 -41.86 -13.43
N GLN A 279 -20.04 -40.76 -12.96
CA GLN A 279 -18.66 -40.42 -13.32
C GLN A 279 -17.66 -40.90 -12.25
N MET A 280 -16.70 -41.73 -12.69
CA MET A 280 -15.66 -42.34 -11.85
C MET A 280 -14.28 -41.91 -12.31
N ILE A 281 -13.41 -41.52 -11.38
CA ILE A 281 -11.96 -41.35 -11.61
C ILE A 281 -11.29 -42.72 -11.45
N LYS A 282 -10.55 -43.17 -12.47
CA LYS A 282 -9.76 -44.41 -12.42
C LYS A 282 -8.31 -44.09 -12.09
N VAL A 283 -7.84 -44.59 -10.95
CA VAL A 283 -6.45 -44.48 -10.52
C VAL A 283 -5.79 -45.84 -10.63
N SER A 284 -4.71 -45.94 -11.41
CA SER A 284 -3.99 -47.20 -11.64
C SER A 284 -2.59 -47.13 -11.05
N PHE A 285 -2.24 -48.12 -10.24
CA PHE A 285 -0.90 -48.27 -9.67
C PHE A 285 -0.05 -49.11 -10.62
N MET A 286 0.96 -48.52 -11.26
CA MET A 286 1.78 -49.25 -12.24
C MET A 286 2.54 -50.44 -11.63
N GLN A 287 2.98 -50.33 -10.37
CA GLN A 287 3.78 -51.36 -9.72
C GLN A 287 2.95 -52.57 -9.27
N THR A 288 1.69 -52.37 -8.89
CA THR A 288 0.81 -53.43 -8.38
C THR A 288 -0.26 -53.88 -9.39
N GLY A 289 -0.52 -53.08 -10.44
CA GLY A 289 -1.62 -53.29 -11.38
C GLY A 289 -3.00 -53.02 -10.78
N GLU A 290 -3.07 -52.49 -9.55
CA GLU A 290 -4.33 -52.21 -8.86
C GLU A 290 -5.03 -50.99 -9.47
N ILE A 291 -6.35 -51.07 -9.64
CA ILE A 291 -7.18 -49.97 -10.15
C ILE A 291 -8.20 -49.60 -9.08
N ILE A 292 -8.17 -48.35 -8.62
CA ILE A 292 -9.15 -47.77 -7.71
C ILE A 292 -10.10 -46.89 -8.51
N ASN A 293 -11.40 -47.14 -8.39
CA ASN A 293 -12.44 -46.27 -8.96
C ASN A 293 -12.95 -45.34 -7.86
N ILE A 294 -12.90 -44.03 -8.09
CA ILE A 294 -13.29 -43.00 -7.14
C ILE A 294 -14.51 -42.25 -7.71
N PRO A 295 -15.68 -42.31 -7.05
CA PRO A 295 -16.83 -41.51 -7.44
C PRO A 295 -16.48 -40.03 -7.41
N ILE A 296 -16.76 -39.28 -8.48
CA ILE A 296 -16.51 -37.82 -8.54
C ILE A 296 -17.25 -37.06 -7.43
N SER A 297 -18.39 -37.56 -6.98
CA SER A 297 -19.15 -36.98 -5.87
C SER A 297 -18.44 -37.01 -4.52
N LEU A 298 -17.28 -37.69 -4.42
CA LEU A 298 -16.47 -37.77 -3.21
C LEU A 298 -15.17 -36.94 -3.29
N VAL A 299 -15.02 -36.13 -4.34
CA VAL A 299 -13.76 -35.43 -4.66
C VAL A 299 -14.04 -33.97 -4.98
N ASP A 300 -13.74 -33.07 -4.04
CA ASP A 300 -13.76 -31.63 -4.27
C ASP A 300 -12.34 -31.10 -4.57
N THR A 301 -11.32 -31.80 -4.08
CA THR A 301 -9.91 -31.42 -4.19
C THR A 301 -8.99 -32.61 -4.52
N VAL A 302 -7.75 -32.33 -4.94
CA VAL A 302 -6.72 -33.37 -5.15
C VAL A 302 -6.39 -34.13 -3.85
N GLU A 303 -6.50 -33.46 -2.70
CA GLU A 303 -6.26 -34.04 -1.38
C GLU A 303 -7.33 -35.08 -1.03
N ASP A 304 -8.58 -34.90 -1.49
CA ASP A 304 -9.65 -35.88 -1.31
C ASP A 304 -9.39 -37.17 -2.11
N VAL A 305 -8.82 -37.04 -3.32
CA VAL A 305 -8.38 -38.18 -4.14
C VAL A 305 -7.31 -38.98 -3.40
N ILE A 306 -6.29 -38.29 -2.87
CA ILE A 306 -5.17 -38.92 -2.14
C ILE A 306 -5.70 -39.61 -0.88
N LYS A 307 -6.53 -38.93 -0.10
CA LYS A 307 -7.13 -39.48 1.11
C LYS A 307 -7.97 -40.73 0.82
N TYR A 308 -8.81 -40.69 -0.22
CA TYR A 308 -9.63 -41.83 -0.62
C TYR A 308 -8.79 -43.03 -1.06
N ILE A 309 -7.69 -42.79 -1.78
CA ILE A 309 -6.71 -43.81 -2.14
C ILE A 309 -6.08 -44.43 -0.89
N CYS A 310 -5.61 -43.61 0.05
CA CYS A 310 -4.97 -44.08 1.28
C CYS A 310 -5.93 -44.93 2.13
N GLU A 311 -7.22 -44.58 2.17
CA GLU A 311 -8.24 -45.31 2.92
C GLU A 311 -8.64 -46.66 2.29
N LYS A 312 -8.46 -46.81 0.96
CA LYS A 312 -8.95 -47.98 0.20
C LYS A 312 -7.87 -48.94 -0.27
N SER A 313 -6.61 -48.50 -0.39
CA SER A 313 -5.53 -49.40 -0.78
C SER A 313 -5.27 -50.46 0.30
N ALA A 314 -5.14 -51.73 -0.09
CA ALA A 314 -4.91 -52.85 0.83
C ALA A 314 -3.50 -52.87 1.45
N CYS A 315 -2.68 -51.85 1.18
CA CYS A 315 -1.35 -51.68 1.74
C CYS A 315 -1.45 -51.21 3.20
N GLY A 316 -1.68 -52.16 4.10
CA GLY A 316 -1.69 -51.90 5.53
C GLY A 316 -0.40 -51.21 5.99
N GLY A 317 -0.55 -50.02 6.57
CA GLY A 317 0.38 -49.39 7.52
C GLY A 317 1.86 -49.42 7.17
N VAL A 318 2.30 -48.63 6.19
CA VAL A 318 3.69 -48.21 6.06
C VAL A 318 3.73 -46.73 5.69
N ASN A 319 4.33 -45.90 6.54
CA ASN A 319 4.46 -44.44 6.41
C ASN A 319 5.53 -43.99 5.38
N ASP A 320 5.86 -44.81 4.38
CA ASP A 320 6.88 -44.48 3.39
C ASP A 320 6.28 -44.60 1.98
N TYR A 321 5.73 -43.48 1.50
CA TYR A 321 5.21 -43.34 0.13
C TYR A 321 6.18 -42.62 -0.81
N ASN A 322 7.42 -42.34 -0.37
CA ASN A 322 8.42 -41.56 -1.11
C ASN A 322 8.90 -42.23 -2.43
N ASP A 323 8.52 -43.48 -2.71
CA ASP A 323 8.98 -44.23 -3.89
C ASP A 323 7.86 -44.60 -4.91
N TYR A 324 6.63 -44.09 -4.74
CA TYR A 324 5.53 -44.43 -5.66
C TYR A 324 5.31 -43.36 -6.73
N HIS A 325 5.45 -43.76 -8.00
CA HIS A 325 4.96 -42.98 -9.14
C HIS A 325 3.46 -43.22 -9.34
N LEU A 326 2.65 -42.21 -9.08
CA LEU A 326 1.19 -42.25 -9.28
C LEU A 326 0.85 -41.74 -10.69
N THR A 327 0.10 -42.54 -11.45
CA THR A 327 -0.43 -42.13 -12.77
C THR A 327 -1.95 -42.02 -12.69
N VAL A 328 -2.48 -40.83 -12.94
CA VAL A 328 -3.92 -40.58 -12.95
C VAL A 328 -4.38 -40.48 -14.39
N VAL A 329 -5.32 -41.36 -14.78
CA VAL A 329 -5.88 -41.39 -16.12
C VAL A 329 -7.35 -41.00 -16.05
N LEU A 330 -7.70 -39.85 -16.61
CA LEU A 330 -9.08 -39.41 -16.73
C LEU A 330 -9.70 -40.05 -17.98
N VAL A 331 -10.65 -40.95 -17.79
CA VAL A 331 -11.36 -41.63 -18.88
C VAL A 331 -12.80 -41.11 -18.91
N ASN A 332 -13.19 -40.42 -19.98
CA ASN A 332 -14.58 -40.03 -20.19
C ASN A 332 -15.35 -41.18 -20.88
N GLY A 333 -16.36 -41.71 -20.18
CA GLY A 333 -17.37 -42.66 -20.71
C GLY A 333 -16.98 -44.15 -20.68
N GLU A 334 -17.95 -45.00 -21.07
CA GLU A 334 -17.86 -46.47 -21.15
C GLU A 334 -16.93 -46.95 -22.29
N THR A 335 -15.65 -46.59 -22.25
CA THR A 335 -14.66 -47.20 -23.13
C THR A 335 -13.80 -48.18 -22.34
N ASN A 336 -13.86 -49.45 -22.72
CA ASN A 336 -12.84 -50.42 -22.33
C ASN A 336 -11.49 -49.92 -22.84
N LEU A 337 -10.54 -49.78 -21.92
CA LEU A 337 -9.13 -49.54 -22.22
C LEU A 337 -8.61 -50.79 -22.94
N ASP A 338 -8.75 -50.80 -24.26
CA ASP A 338 -8.06 -51.74 -25.12
C ASP A 338 -6.58 -51.37 -25.13
N ASN A 339 -5.69 -52.35 -24.93
CA ASN A 339 -4.25 -52.14 -24.66
C ASN A 339 -3.48 -51.41 -25.78
N ASP A 340 -4.12 -51.11 -26.91
CA ASP A 340 -3.50 -50.53 -28.11
C ASP A 340 -3.83 -49.04 -28.37
N LYS A 341 -4.63 -48.38 -27.52
CA LYS A 341 -4.89 -46.93 -27.69
C LYS A 341 -3.78 -46.08 -27.05
N LYS A 342 -3.04 -45.33 -27.87
CA LYS A 342 -2.03 -44.36 -27.44
C LYS A 342 -2.66 -43.27 -26.55
N LEU A 343 -2.31 -43.27 -25.27
CA LEU A 343 -2.55 -42.16 -24.35
C LEU A 343 -1.59 -41.01 -24.66
N THR A 344 -2.09 -39.77 -24.59
CA THR A 344 -1.25 -38.57 -24.74
C THR A 344 -0.97 -38.00 -23.36
N GLU A 345 0.32 -37.81 -23.02
CA GLU A 345 0.74 -37.10 -21.81
C GLU A 345 0.33 -35.64 -21.95
N ILE A 346 -0.43 -35.13 -20.99
CA ILE A 346 -0.98 -33.77 -21.03
C ILE A 346 -0.44 -32.86 -19.92
N GLY A 347 0.30 -33.39 -18.95
CA GLY A 347 1.01 -32.60 -17.95
C GLY A 347 1.84 -33.45 -16.98
N VAL A 348 2.91 -32.86 -16.44
CA VAL A 348 3.76 -33.45 -15.40
C VAL A 348 3.82 -32.50 -14.23
N PHE A 349 3.52 -33.00 -13.03
CA PHE A 349 3.58 -32.22 -11.79
C PHE A 349 4.60 -32.87 -10.86
N THR A 350 5.57 -32.10 -10.38
CA THR A 350 6.56 -32.58 -9.42
C THR A 350 6.54 -31.67 -8.20
N ASP A 351 6.25 -32.25 -7.05
CA ASP A 351 6.59 -31.69 -5.74
C ASP A 351 7.85 -32.42 -5.23
N GLU A 352 8.58 -31.85 -4.27
CA GLU A 352 9.86 -32.34 -3.74
C GLU A 352 9.82 -33.82 -3.28
N ASN A 353 8.63 -34.39 -3.07
CA ASN A 353 8.44 -35.78 -2.66
C ASN A 353 7.46 -36.62 -3.51
N LEU A 354 6.85 -36.09 -4.58
CA LEU A 354 5.88 -36.83 -5.41
C LEU A 354 5.84 -36.31 -6.87
N GLY A 355 5.91 -37.24 -7.83
CA GLY A 355 5.77 -36.95 -9.25
C GLY A 355 4.49 -37.56 -9.84
N PHE A 356 3.63 -36.72 -10.42
CA PHE A 356 2.40 -37.11 -11.10
C PHE A 356 2.52 -36.87 -12.61
N LYS A 357 1.97 -37.81 -13.39
CA LYS A 357 1.77 -37.64 -14.83
C LYS A 357 0.29 -37.79 -15.17
N LEU A 358 -0.22 -36.82 -15.93
CA LEU A 358 -1.62 -36.81 -16.36
C LEU A 358 -1.70 -37.24 -17.83
N TYR A 359 -2.57 -38.19 -18.12
CA TYR A 359 -2.80 -38.70 -19.48
C TYR A 359 -4.27 -38.58 -19.87
N SER A 360 -4.53 -38.19 -21.13
CA SER A 360 -5.88 -38.17 -21.72
C SER A 360 -5.89 -38.87 -23.08
N ASN A 361 -7.01 -39.51 -23.40
CA ASN A 361 -7.27 -40.11 -24.70
C ASN A 361 -7.79 -39.09 -25.73
N THR A 362 -8.38 -37.96 -25.28
CA THR A 362 -8.85 -36.83 -26.09
C THR A 362 -8.83 -35.54 -25.26
N PRO A 363 -7.72 -34.79 -25.19
CA PRO A 363 -7.68 -33.56 -24.40
C PRO A 363 -8.55 -32.47 -25.02
N THR A 364 -9.40 -31.85 -24.22
CA THR A 364 -10.18 -30.69 -24.67
C THR A 364 -9.35 -29.41 -24.58
N LYS A 365 -9.79 -28.38 -25.29
CA LYS A 365 -9.11 -27.08 -25.31
C LYS A 365 -9.11 -26.43 -23.93
N GLU A 366 -10.16 -26.60 -23.12
CA GLU A 366 -10.21 -26.09 -21.74
C GLU A 366 -9.22 -26.81 -20.80
N GLN A 367 -9.00 -28.11 -21.01
CA GLN A 367 -8.03 -28.89 -20.21
C GLN A 367 -6.59 -28.44 -20.47
N LEU A 368 -6.25 -28.12 -21.73
CA LEU A 368 -4.94 -27.59 -22.10
C LEU A 368 -4.70 -26.16 -21.56
N ILE A 369 -5.76 -25.34 -21.48
CA ILE A 369 -5.68 -23.98 -20.93
C ILE A 369 -5.51 -24.02 -19.40
N THR A 370 -6.23 -24.89 -18.71
CA THR A 370 -6.14 -25.04 -17.25
C THR A 370 -4.74 -25.48 -16.82
N ILE A 371 -4.11 -26.39 -17.57
CA ILE A 371 -2.74 -26.87 -17.29
C ILE A 371 -1.70 -25.76 -17.54
N ALA A 372 -1.84 -24.98 -18.62
CA ALA A 372 -0.96 -23.84 -18.90
C ALA A 372 -1.03 -22.76 -17.81
N MET A 373 -2.19 -22.57 -17.18
CA MET A 373 -2.36 -21.61 -16.07
C MET A 373 -1.74 -22.11 -14.75
N VAL A 374 -1.69 -23.42 -14.53
CA VAL A 374 -1.05 -24.03 -13.34
C VAL A 374 0.48 -24.10 -13.50
N GLU A 375 1.01 -24.38 -14.69
CA GLU A 375 2.46 -24.32 -14.96
C GLU A 375 3.00 -22.88 -14.84
N ALA A 376 2.22 -21.87 -15.27
CA ALA A 376 2.58 -20.47 -15.15
C ALA A 376 2.58 -19.93 -13.71
N SER A 377 1.89 -20.61 -12.79
CA SER A 377 1.84 -20.24 -11.36
C SER A 377 2.87 -21.00 -10.50
N GLY A 378 3.47 -22.07 -11.02
CA GLY A 378 4.53 -22.83 -10.36
C GLY A 378 5.98 -22.47 -10.75
N SER A 379 6.20 -21.70 -11.81
CA SER A 379 7.54 -21.33 -12.31
C SER A 379 7.87 -19.86 -12.03
N ALA A 380 8.43 -19.59 -10.85
CA ALA A 380 9.05 -18.29 -10.54
C ALA A 380 10.55 -18.37 -10.22
N ASN A 381 11.16 -19.56 -10.23
CA ASN A 381 12.60 -19.74 -9.96
C ASN A 381 13.16 -20.87 -10.83
N ASP A 382 13.49 -20.56 -12.09
CA ASP A 382 14.70 -21.05 -12.78
C ASP A 382 14.62 -20.71 -14.27
N THR A 383 15.43 -19.74 -14.70
CA THR A 383 15.72 -19.51 -16.12
C THR A 383 17.10 -20.08 -16.44
N SER A 384 17.16 -21.37 -16.72
CA SER A 384 18.17 -21.94 -17.61
C SER A 384 17.59 -23.16 -18.30
N ASP A 385 17.68 -23.16 -19.63
CA ASP A 385 17.36 -24.23 -20.58
C ASP A 385 15.93 -24.27 -21.17
N ILE A 386 15.75 -23.52 -22.26
CA ILE A 386 14.79 -23.87 -23.33
C ILE A 386 15.57 -24.04 -24.65
N PRO A 387 15.42 -25.15 -25.40
CA PRO A 387 16.10 -25.37 -26.66
C PRO A 387 15.61 -24.47 -27.80
N THR A 388 16.57 -23.90 -28.51
CA THR A 388 16.42 -23.09 -29.72
C THR A 388 15.76 -23.86 -30.87
N ARG A 389 14.54 -23.49 -31.28
CA ARG A 389 14.08 -23.71 -32.66
C ARG A 389 12.87 -22.83 -33.01
N LEU A 390 13.16 -21.73 -33.70
CA LEU A 390 12.34 -20.93 -34.63
C LEU A 390 12.55 -19.44 -34.36
N GLN A 391 13.47 -18.83 -35.12
CA GLN A 391 13.33 -17.51 -35.77
C GLN A 391 14.71 -17.06 -36.27
N ASN A 392 15.01 -17.43 -37.52
CA ASN A 392 15.90 -16.66 -38.37
C ASN A 392 15.02 -15.74 -39.21
N GLU A 393 15.40 -14.47 -39.26
CA GLU A 393 15.24 -13.48 -40.34
C GLU A 393 14.80 -12.12 -39.80
N LEU A 394 15.53 -11.09 -40.27
CA LEU A 394 15.33 -9.64 -40.12
C LEU A 394 16.05 -8.96 -38.94
N THR A 395 17.35 -8.74 -39.13
CA THR A 395 18.00 -7.48 -38.70
C THR A 395 18.46 -6.72 -39.94
N PRO A 396 18.46 -5.37 -39.89
CA PRO A 396 19.70 -4.69 -40.23
C PRO A 396 20.18 -3.74 -39.12
N ASN A 397 21.46 -3.94 -38.80
CA ASN A 397 22.48 -3.01 -38.31
C ASN A 397 22.10 -1.53 -38.17
N ASP A 398 22.57 -0.92 -37.06
CA ASP A 398 23.45 0.24 -37.20
C ASP A 398 24.40 0.43 -36.01
N ASN A 399 25.67 0.69 -36.37
CA ASN A 399 26.76 1.09 -35.50
C ASN A 399 26.80 2.62 -35.38
N LYS A 400 27.10 3.16 -34.19
CA LYS A 400 28.05 4.28 -33.96
C LYS A 400 28.02 4.75 -32.51
N ALA A 401 29.16 4.66 -31.82
CA ALA A 401 29.49 5.57 -30.73
C ALA A 401 30.96 5.98 -30.85
N LYS A 402 31.16 7.28 -31.12
CA LYS A 402 32.46 7.98 -31.10
C LYS A 402 32.76 8.39 -29.68
N ALA A 403 33.98 8.11 -29.23
CA ALA A 403 34.58 8.68 -28.03
C ALA A 403 34.86 10.18 -28.21
N PHE A 404 34.56 10.97 -27.18
CA PHE A 404 35.00 12.36 -27.06
C PHE A 404 35.78 12.51 -25.75
N ASN A 405 37.05 12.92 -25.89
CA ASN A 405 37.90 13.40 -24.81
C ASN A 405 37.37 14.74 -24.29
N THR A 406 37.46 14.96 -22.98
CA THR A 406 37.59 16.32 -22.43
C THR A 406 38.64 16.36 -21.34
N SER A 407 39.50 17.35 -21.51
CA SER A 407 40.67 17.73 -20.74
C SER A 407 40.32 18.64 -19.57
N GLU A 408 41.20 18.57 -18.57
CA GLU A 408 41.45 19.49 -17.45
C GLU A 408 41.03 20.96 -17.63
N VAL A 409 40.43 21.54 -16.59
CA VAL A 409 40.70 22.91 -16.14
C VAL A 409 40.65 22.98 -14.61
N SER A 410 41.75 23.48 -14.04
CA SER A 410 41.96 23.85 -12.65
C SER A 410 41.23 25.13 -12.25
N SER A 411 40.76 25.24 -10.99
CA SER A 411 41.02 26.44 -10.16
C SER A 411 40.53 26.30 -8.71
N THR A 412 41.51 26.41 -7.80
CA THR A 412 41.50 27.07 -6.48
C THR A 412 40.23 27.05 -5.61
N SER A 413 40.27 26.30 -4.50
CA SER A 413 39.43 26.55 -3.32
C SER A 413 40.27 26.67 -2.04
N LYS A 414 39.85 27.63 -1.22
CA LYS A 414 40.49 28.09 0.01
C LYS A 414 40.37 27.05 1.12
N SER A 415 41.48 26.89 1.85
CA SER A 415 41.66 26.16 3.10
C SER A 415 40.51 26.34 4.11
N LEU A 416 39.76 25.25 4.33
CA LEU A 416 38.97 25.03 5.55
C LEU A 416 39.72 23.97 6.38
N LYS A 417 39.99 24.28 7.65
CA LYS A 417 40.64 23.36 8.60
C LYS A 417 39.69 22.19 8.89
N THR A 418 39.91 21.05 8.24
CA THR A 418 39.37 19.76 8.63
C THR A 418 40.16 19.22 9.84
N PHE A 419 39.43 18.84 10.89
CA PHE A 419 39.98 17.98 11.93
C PHE A 419 40.31 16.63 11.28
N SER A 420 41.59 16.29 11.16
CA SER A 420 41.99 14.96 10.69
C SER A 420 41.70 13.95 11.80
N SER A 421 40.62 13.20 11.67
CA SER A 421 40.47 11.92 12.37
C SER A 421 41.57 11.00 11.87
N VAL A 422 42.48 10.60 12.75
CA VAL A 422 43.49 9.57 12.47
C VAL A 422 42.70 8.29 12.13
N PRO A 423 42.87 7.69 10.94
CA PRO A 423 42.19 6.44 10.63
C PRO A 423 42.74 5.37 11.57
N LEU A 424 41.86 4.75 12.37
CA LEU A 424 42.21 3.52 13.06
C LEU A 424 42.65 2.51 11.99
N GLU A 425 43.85 1.94 12.18
CA GLU A 425 44.37 0.94 11.27
C GLU A 425 43.39 -0.25 11.19
N LYS A 426 43.19 -0.81 10.00
CA LYS A 426 42.28 -1.95 9.73
C LYS A 426 42.39 -3.09 10.74
N GLU A 427 43.60 -3.29 11.29
CA GLU A 427 43.92 -4.31 12.29
C GLU A 427 43.33 -4.00 13.68
N GLN A 428 43.25 -2.72 14.06
CA GLN A 428 42.58 -2.27 15.28
C GLN A 428 41.06 -2.48 15.18
N LEU A 429 40.45 -2.16 14.04
CA LEU A 429 39.03 -2.42 13.77
C LEU A 429 38.72 -3.93 13.80
N ALA A 430 39.58 -4.78 13.23
CA ALA A 430 39.43 -6.22 13.28
C ALA A 430 39.53 -6.76 14.72
N ASN A 431 40.49 -6.28 15.51
CA ASN A 431 40.63 -6.64 16.92
C ASN A 431 39.44 -6.17 17.76
N ILE A 432 38.92 -4.96 17.49
CA ILE A 432 37.75 -4.42 18.17
C ILE A 432 36.49 -5.22 17.82
N TYR A 433 36.29 -5.57 16.54
CA TYR A 433 35.18 -6.44 16.13
C TYR A 433 35.29 -7.83 16.80
N HIS A 434 36.50 -8.38 16.88
CA HIS A 434 36.74 -9.63 17.60
C HIS A 434 36.48 -9.48 19.11
N GLN A 435 36.75 -8.32 19.71
CA GLN A 435 36.41 -8.04 21.11
C GLN A 435 34.90 -7.90 21.32
N ILE A 436 34.15 -7.33 20.39
CA ILE A 436 32.67 -7.27 20.45
C ILE A 436 32.10 -8.67 20.30
N GLN A 437 32.56 -9.44 19.31
CA GLN A 437 32.13 -10.82 19.15
C GLN A 437 32.47 -11.63 20.39
N ASN A 438 33.65 -11.43 20.99
CA ASN A 438 34.04 -12.09 22.23
C ASN A 438 33.20 -11.61 23.41
N ARG A 439 32.87 -10.31 23.52
CA ARG A 439 32.09 -9.78 24.64
C ARG A 439 30.62 -10.13 24.52
N PHE A 440 30.07 -10.09 23.31
CA PHE A 440 28.77 -10.65 22.99
C PHE A 440 28.78 -12.14 23.36
N ARG A 441 29.75 -12.93 22.86
CA ARG A 441 29.94 -14.33 23.27
C ARG A 441 30.12 -14.49 24.77
N GLU A 442 30.76 -13.58 25.50
CA GLU A 442 30.94 -13.64 26.96
C GLU A 442 29.66 -13.33 27.71
N VAL A 443 28.92 -12.31 27.29
CA VAL A 443 27.59 -11.97 27.82
C VAL A 443 26.64 -13.14 27.54
N THR A 444 26.62 -13.67 26.32
CA THR A 444 25.85 -14.86 26.02
C THR A 444 26.40 -16.11 26.69
N ALA A 445 27.71 -16.22 26.96
CA ALA A 445 28.30 -17.33 27.71
C ALA A 445 27.96 -17.27 29.21
N GLN A 446 27.89 -16.06 29.78
CA GLN A 446 27.46 -15.84 31.16
C GLN A 446 25.98 -16.14 31.32
N MET A 447 25.15 -15.69 30.37
CA MET A 447 23.76 -16.07 30.23
C MET A 447 23.59 -17.60 30.05
N THR A 448 24.47 -18.27 29.30
CA THR A 448 24.31 -19.71 28.96
C THR A 448 24.96 -20.72 29.90
N ARG A 449 25.46 -20.32 31.07
CA ARG A 449 25.84 -21.30 32.11
C ARG A 449 24.63 -22.01 32.72
N ASP A 450 23.45 -21.40 32.57
CA ASP A 450 22.17 -21.99 32.92
C ASP A 450 21.54 -22.60 31.65
N PRO A 451 21.36 -23.93 31.58
CA PRO A 451 20.71 -24.60 30.46
C PRO A 451 19.27 -24.10 30.21
N MET A 452 18.53 -23.69 31.24
CA MET A 452 17.19 -23.12 31.06
C MET A 452 17.27 -21.74 30.42
N LEU A 453 18.21 -20.89 30.85
CA LEU A 453 18.37 -19.57 30.24
C LEU A 453 18.87 -19.68 28.78
N ARG A 454 19.73 -20.66 28.48
CA ARG A 454 20.13 -20.98 27.11
C ARG A 454 18.92 -21.38 26.25
N HIS A 455 18.11 -22.31 26.74
CA HIS A 455 16.89 -22.72 26.05
C HIS A 455 15.93 -21.54 25.83
N ASN A 456 15.72 -20.72 26.86
CA ASN A 456 14.88 -19.53 26.76
C ASN A 456 15.41 -18.52 25.74
N ILE A 457 16.73 -18.27 25.69
CA ILE A 457 17.34 -17.36 24.70
C ILE A 457 17.18 -17.91 23.29
N THR A 458 17.43 -19.20 23.08
CA THR A 458 17.25 -19.85 21.78
C THR A 458 15.79 -19.75 21.34
N GLU A 459 14.82 -20.06 22.21
CA GLU A 459 13.40 -19.88 21.90
C GLU A 459 13.03 -18.42 21.63
N THR A 460 13.59 -17.50 22.41
CA THR A 460 13.32 -16.05 22.32
C THR A 460 13.88 -15.42 21.04
N LEU A 461 14.98 -15.97 20.52
CA LEU A 461 15.64 -15.50 19.28
C LEU A 461 15.15 -16.22 18.02
N ASN A 462 14.39 -17.32 18.15
CA ASN A 462 13.88 -18.05 17.00
C ASN A 462 13.06 -17.16 16.07
N GLU A 463 12.29 -16.23 16.63
CA GLU A 463 11.43 -15.36 15.83
C GLU A 463 11.23 -13.99 16.46
N ILE A 464 11.56 -12.94 15.69
CA ILE A 464 11.48 -11.54 16.11
C ILE A 464 10.69 -10.75 15.08
N ASN A 465 9.59 -10.13 15.47
CA ASN A 465 8.76 -9.33 14.55
C ASN A 465 9.04 -7.84 14.69
N LEU A 466 9.23 -7.17 13.56
CA LEU A 466 9.27 -5.72 13.43
C LEU A 466 8.16 -5.29 12.49
N LEU A 467 7.41 -4.26 12.89
CA LEU A 467 6.38 -3.67 12.05
C LEU A 467 6.90 -2.35 11.45
N VAL A 468 6.86 -2.21 10.13
CA VAL A 468 7.22 -0.96 9.45
C VAL A 468 6.02 -0.48 8.64
N CYS A 469 5.47 0.67 9.04
CA CYS A 469 4.26 1.22 8.46
C CYS A 469 4.40 2.72 8.18
N GLY A 470 3.42 3.29 7.48
CA GLY A 470 3.45 4.67 7.00
C GLY A 470 2.83 4.81 5.61
N ALA A 471 2.63 6.05 5.18
CA ALA A 471 2.05 6.37 3.87
C ALA A 471 2.84 5.71 2.70
N PRO A 472 2.25 5.55 1.50
CA PRO A 472 3.00 5.18 0.31
C PRO A 472 4.17 6.15 0.08
N ARG A 473 5.27 5.66 -0.52
CA ARG A 473 6.38 6.48 -1.01
C ARG A 473 7.23 7.22 0.04
N VAL A 474 6.94 7.06 1.33
CA VAL A 474 7.75 7.63 2.42
C VAL A 474 9.07 6.87 2.66
N GLY A 475 9.52 5.98 1.77
CA GLY A 475 10.81 5.31 1.93
C GLY A 475 10.90 4.23 3.03
N LYS A 476 9.79 3.54 3.34
CA LYS A 476 9.75 2.41 4.31
C LYS A 476 10.75 1.31 3.96
N SER A 477 10.65 0.75 2.76
CA SER A 477 11.50 -0.35 2.30
C SER A 477 12.98 0.07 2.19
N ALA A 478 13.25 1.33 1.84
CA ALA A 478 14.61 1.88 1.86
C ALA A 478 15.17 2.00 3.30
N LEU A 479 14.34 2.34 4.28
CA LEU A 479 14.72 2.34 5.70
C LEU A 479 15.02 0.92 6.19
N ILE A 480 14.21 -0.08 5.80
CA ILE A 480 14.47 -1.50 6.12
C ILE A 480 15.85 -1.90 5.64
N ASN A 481 16.15 -1.64 4.36
CA ASN A 481 17.45 -1.96 3.77
C ASN A 481 18.60 -1.23 4.48
N ALA A 482 18.41 0.02 4.89
CA ALA A 482 19.40 0.80 5.62
C ALA A 482 19.67 0.26 7.04
N ILE A 483 18.63 -0.18 7.77
CA ILE A 483 18.76 -0.77 9.10
C ILE A 483 19.46 -2.13 9.02
N CYS A 484 19.07 -2.97 8.06
CA CYS A 484 19.62 -4.32 7.88
C CYS A 484 20.96 -4.34 7.14
N GLN A 485 21.31 -3.26 6.42
CA GLN A 485 22.45 -3.20 5.48
C GLN A 485 22.40 -4.32 4.43
N GLN A 486 21.19 -4.60 3.93
CA GLN A 486 20.91 -5.62 2.92
C GLN A 486 19.80 -5.15 2.00
N GLU A 487 19.86 -5.51 0.72
CA GLU A 487 18.83 -5.20 -0.28
C GLU A 487 17.71 -6.24 -0.27
N GLY A 488 17.13 -6.48 0.91
CA GLY A 488 16.07 -7.48 1.08
C GLY A 488 14.68 -6.94 0.72
N ALA A 489 14.42 -5.67 1.03
CA ALA A 489 13.15 -5.02 0.76
C ALA A 489 13.15 -4.38 -0.62
N LYS A 490 12.08 -4.61 -1.40
CA LYS A 490 11.95 -4.07 -2.76
C LYS A 490 11.77 -2.56 -2.70
N THR A 491 12.66 -1.83 -3.36
CA THR A 491 12.56 -0.37 -3.52
C THR A 491 12.39 0.00 -4.98
N HIS A 492 11.55 0.97 -5.29
CA HIS A 492 11.40 1.51 -6.64
C HIS A 492 11.48 3.04 -6.62
N PRO A 493 12.34 3.67 -7.43
CA PRO A 493 12.33 5.10 -7.66
C PRO A 493 11.18 5.43 -8.63
N GLY A 494 9.97 5.58 -8.11
CA GLY A 494 8.80 5.91 -8.94
C GLY A 494 7.54 6.24 -8.13
N LEU A 495 6.50 6.69 -8.83
CA LEU A 495 5.22 7.06 -8.21
C LEU A 495 4.38 5.85 -7.78
N HIS A 496 4.70 4.65 -8.27
CA HIS A 496 3.97 3.44 -7.95
C HIS A 496 4.34 2.90 -6.56
N SER A 497 3.34 2.48 -5.78
CA SER A 497 3.56 1.77 -4.52
C SER A 497 4.20 0.41 -4.80
N CYS A 498 5.32 0.12 -4.15
CA CYS A 498 5.98 -1.20 -4.27
C CYS A 498 5.24 -2.27 -3.47
N THR A 499 4.75 -1.90 -2.28
CA THR A 499 4.14 -2.82 -1.32
C THR A 499 2.62 -2.76 -1.48
N ASN A 500 2.05 -3.78 -2.12
CA ASN A 500 0.60 -3.89 -2.37
C ASN A 500 -0.12 -4.75 -1.34
N MET A 501 0.59 -5.69 -0.72
CA MET A 501 0.11 -6.58 0.34
C MET A 501 1.03 -6.47 1.56
N ILE A 502 0.49 -6.74 2.75
CA ILE A 502 1.30 -6.87 3.96
C ILE A 502 2.10 -8.17 3.82
N SER A 503 3.42 -8.07 3.67
CA SER A 503 4.28 -9.23 3.51
C SER A 503 5.51 -9.11 4.40
N PRO A 504 5.89 -10.17 5.13
CA PRO A 504 7.10 -10.18 5.91
C PRO A 504 8.33 -10.35 5.00
N TYR A 505 9.37 -9.57 5.26
CA TYR A 505 10.72 -9.87 4.81
C TYR A 505 11.39 -10.80 5.82
N PHE A 506 11.68 -12.02 5.39
CA PHE A 506 12.32 -13.04 6.21
C PHE A 506 13.84 -12.91 6.12
N LEU A 507 14.46 -12.54 7.24
CA LEU A 507 15.91 -12.50 7.34
C LEU A 507 16.37 -13.54 8.34
N LYS A 508 17.15 -14.50 7.85
CA LYS A 508 17.73 -15.58 8.66
C LYS A 508 19.19 -15.29 8.92
N GLY A 509 19.62 -15.52 10.16
CA GLY A 509 21.00 -15.43 10.57
C GLY A 509 21.37 -16.61 11.47
N SER A 510 22.66 -16.74 11.73
CA SER A 510 23.14 -17.64 12.77
C SER A 510 24.24 -16.95 13.56
N CYS A 511 24.28 -17.20 14.87
CA CYS A 511 25.33 -16.76 15.75
C CYS A 511 25.76 -17.91 16.67
N GLU A 512 27.02 -17.91 17.07
CA GLU A 512 27.51 -18.86 18.06
C GLU A 512 27.34 -18.28 19.47
N ILE A 513 26.52 -18.93 20.28
CA ILE A 513 26.17 -18.55 21.64
C ILE A 513 26.63 -19.68 22.57
N GLY A 514 27.71 -19.44 23.31
CA GLY A 514 28.27 -20.43 24.24
C GLY A 514 28.68 -21.76 23.59
N GLY A 515 29.12 -21.72 22.33
CA GLY A 515 29.53 -22.89 21.55
C GLY A 515 28.41 -23.53 20.71
N ASP A 516 27.15 -23.17 20.95
CA ASP A 516 26.03 -23.64 20.15
C ASP A 516 25.73 -22.65 19.02
N LYS A 517 25.52 -23.16 17.81
CA LYS A 517 25.05 -22.36 16.69
C LYS A 517 23.54 -22.14 16.84
N VAL A 518 23.16 -20.93 17.20
CA VAL A 518 21.76 -20.50 17.28
C VAL A 518 21.38 -19.85 15.96
N ASN A 519 20.39 -20.42 15.29
CA ASN A 519 19.78 -19.78 14.13
C ASN A 519 18.67 -18.85 14.64
N TYR A 520 18.60 -17.65 14.10
CA TYR A 520 17.56 -16.69 14.40
C TYR A 520 16.88 -16.24 13.11
N GLN A 521 15.59 -15.98 13.20
CA GLN A 521 14.81 -15.39 12.13
C GLN A 521 14.17 -14.11 12.65
N TYR A 522 14.26 -13.04 11.85
CA TYR A 522 13.46 -11.86 12.10
C TYR A 522 12.59 -11.56 10.89
N ASN A 523 11.34 -11.23 11.17
CA ASN A 523 10.29 -10.94 10.21
C ASN A 523 10.06 -9.44 10.25
N ILE A 524 10.37 -8.75 9.15
CA ILE A 524 10.08 -7.33 9.01
C ILE A 524 8.82 -7.19 8.18
N TRP A 525 7.71 -6.86 8.84
CA TRP A 525 6.41 -6.65 8.24
C TRP A 525 6.35 -5.27 7.61
N ASP A 526 6.60 -5.19 6.30
CA ASP A 526 6.39 -3.97 5.52
C ASP A 526 4.93 -3.89 5.09
N THR A 527 4.27 -2.81 5.48
CA THR A 527 2.84 -2.65 5.22
C THR A 527 2.58 -1.90 3.93
N ARG A 528 1.39 -2.13 3.36
CA ARG A 528 0.82 -1.20 2.39
C ARG A 528 0.75 0.21 2.99
N GLY A 529 0.70 1.22 2.12
CA GLY A 529 0.46 2.60 2.51
C GLY A 529 -0.68 2.75 3.51
N PHE A 530 -0.34 3.31 4.67
CA PHE A 530 -1.19 3.40 5.86
C PHE A 530 -2.47 4.24 5.67
N GLU A 531 -2.50 5.12 4.66
CA GLU A 531 -3.64 5.99 4.33
C GLU A 531 -4.96 5.23 4.12
N LYS A 532 -4.89 3.95 3.74
CA LYS A 532 -6.06 3.10 3.46
C LYS A 532 -6.60 2.35 4.68
N TRP A 533 -6.02 2.54 5.86
CA TRP A 533 -6.39 1.78 7.06
C TRP A 533 -7.39 2.58 7.89
N ASP A 534 -8.64 2.17 7.91
CA ASP A 534 -9.58 2.62 8.94
C ASP A 534 -9.27 1.96 10.29
N GLU A 535 -9.94 2.39 11.36
CA GLU A 535 -9.69 1.87 12.72
C GLU A 535 -9.90 0.35 12.82
N LYS A 536 -10.94 -0.19 12.16
CA LYS A 536 -11.23 -1.63 12.18
C LYS A 536 -10.18 -2.44 11.44
N THR A 537 -9.78 -1.96 10.26
CA THR A 537 -8.78 -2.56 9.39
C THR A 537 -7.40 -2.49 10.03
N LEU A 538 -7.10 -1.42 10.76
CA LEU A 538 -5.87 -1.27 11.53
C LEU A 538 -5.75 -2.35 12.61
N VAL A 539 -6.80 -2.52 13.43
CA VAL A 539 -6.82 -3.56 14.47
C VAL A 539 -6.70 -4.94 13.83
N ALA A 540 -7.48 -5.23 12.78
CA ALA A 540 -7.42 -6.50 12.06
C ALA A 540 -6.04 -6.78 11.45
N ASN A 541 -5.36 -5.76 10.91
CA ASN A 541 -4.01 -5.92 10.36
C ASN A 541 -2.97 -6.15 11.47
N LEU A 542 -3.08 -5.46 12.61
CA LEU A 542 -2.22 -5.73 13.76
C LEU A 542 -2.44 -7.14 14.30
N ASP A 543 -3.71 -7.57 14.41
CA ASP A 543 -4.06 -8.93 14.81
C ASP A 543 -3.49 -9.94 13.82
N HIS A 544 -3.63 -9.73 12.52
CA HIS A 544 -3.05 -10.59 11.49
C HIS A 544 -1.53 -10.75 11.63
N ILE A 545 -0.82 -9.65 11.89
CA ILE A 545 0.65 -9.63 12.07
C ILE A 545 1.06 -10.32 13.38
N GLN A 546 0.21 -10.26 14.41
CA GLN A 546 0.46 -10.89 15.72
C GLN A 546 0.01 -12.34 15.81
N GLU A 547 -0.97 -12.76 15.02
CA GLU A 547 -1.44 -14.15 14.95
C GLU A 547 -0.44 -15.03 14.21
N LYS A 548 0.33 -14.44 13.29
CA LYS A 548 1.30 -15.13 12.44
C LYS A 548 2.60 -14.35 12.46
N PRO A 549 3.47 -14.54 13.45
CA PRO A 549 3.69 -15.73 14.28
C PRO A 549 3.35 -15.51 15.77
N LYS A 550 3.36 -16.57 16.60
CA LYS A 550 3.15 -16.50 18.08
C LYS A 550 4.13 -15.60 18.86
N SER A 551 5.04 -14.88 18.20
CA SER A 551 6.08 -14.07 18.82
C SER A 551 5.70 -12.59 18.87
N ASP A 552 5.89 -11.97 20.03
CA ASP A 552 5.55 -10.56 20.25
C ASP A 552 6.28 -9.62 19.28
N THR A 553 5.54 -8.62 18.76
CA THR A 553 6.12 -7.52 18.00
C THR A 553 7.05 -6.69 18.88
N LEU A 554 8.32 -6.60 18.50
CA LEU A 554 9.36 -5.93 19.26
C LEU A 554 9.18 -4.40 19.24
N CYS A 555 9.00 -3.87 18.03
CA CYS A 555 8.97 -2.44 17.76
C CYS A 555 8.12 -2.19 16.51
N MET A 556 7.38 -1.09 16.52
CA MET A 556 6.69 -0.51 15.38
C MET A 556 7.43 0.75 14.93
N ILE A 557 7.82 0.81 13.67
CA ILE A 557 8.46 1.97 13.03
C ILE A 557 7.44 2.60 12.09
N TYR A 558 6.93 3.78 12.44
CA TYR A 558 6.06 4.56 11.59
C TYR A 558 6.88 5.57 10.79
N CYS A 559 6.76 5.55 9.47
CA CYS A 559 7.49 6.43 8.58
C CYS A 559 6.57 7.53 8.02
N ALA A 560 7.03 8.77 8.06
CA ALA A 560 6.47 9.86 7.27
C ALA A 560 7.61 10.61 6.57
N SER A 561 7.33 11.23 5.44
CA SER A 561 8.30 12.09 4.75
C SER A 561 7.80 13.53 4.65
N PRO A 562 8.70 14.52 4.51
CA PRO A 562 8.31 15.91 4.26
C PRO A 562 7.41 15.99 3.01
N GLY A 563 6.27 16.69 3.13
CA GLY A 563 5.28 16.80 2.04
C GLY A 563 4.33 15.60 1.90
N SER A 564 4.51 14.52 2.68
CA SER A 564 3.47 13.49 2.81
C SER A 564 2.55 13.82 3.97
N PHE A 565 1.23 13.75 3.76
CA PHE A 565 0.25 13.95 4.83
C PHE A 565 0.15 12.67 5.67
N ALA A 566 0.66 12.71 6.89
CA ALA A 566 0.36 11.68 7.87
C ALA A 566 -1.05 11.93 8.41
N ASN A 567 -1.96 10.96 8.28
CA ASN A 567 -3.24 11.03 8.97
C ASN A 567 -3.00 10.85 10.48
N LEU A 568 -2.93 11.98 11.19
CA LEU A 568 -2.60 12.04 12.61
C LEU A 568 -3.59 11.30 13.49
N GLN A 569 -4.86 11.22 13.08
CA GLN A 569 -5.87 10.46 13.82
C GLN A 569 -5.63 8.96 13.69
N GLN A 570 -5.40 8.45 12.47
CA GLN A 570 -5.07 7.04 12.27
C GLN A 570 -3.77 6.67 13.00
N LEU A 571 -2.74 7.55 12.95
CA LEU A 571 -1.49 7.34 13.68
C LEU A 571 -1.74 7.29 15.19
N LYS A 572 -2.60 8.16 15.73
CA LYS A 572 -2.97 8.10 17.15
C LYS A 572 -3.63 6.77 17.51
N CYS A 573 -4.59 6.30 16.71
CA CYS A 573 -5.22 5.00 16.92
C CYS A 573 -4.19 3.84 16.87
N LEU A 574 -3.23 3.91 15.94
CA LEU A 574 -2.13 2.94 15.88
C LEU A 574 -1.30 2.93 17.16
N LEU A 575 -0.94 4.11 17.66
CA LEU A 575 -0.15 4.25 18.88
C LEU A 575 -0.92 3.82 20.13
N ASP A 576 -2.23 4.06 20.18
CA ASP A 576 -3.10 3.56 21.23
C ASP A 576 -3.07 2.02 21.28
N GLU A 577 -3.18 1.35 20.13
CA GLU A 577 -3.09 -0.11 20.05
C GLU A 577 -1.69 -0.63 20.37
N CYS A 578 -0.63 0.00 19.87
CA CYS A 578 0.74 -0.38 20.22
C CYS A 578 1.01 -0.23 21.73
N ASN A 579 0.54 0.86 22.35
CA ASN A 579 0.71 1.11 23.78
C ASN A 579 -0.05 0.07 24.62
N LYS A 580 -1.29 -0.28 24.25
CA LYS A 580 -2.07 -1.35 24.91
C LYS A 580 -1.34 -2.69 24.87
N ARG A 581 -0.64 -2.98 23.77
CA ARG A 581 0.11 -4.23 23.55
C ARG A 581 1.57 -4.14 23.98
N HIS A 582 1.98 -3.04 24.62
CA HIS A 582 3.37 -2.79 25.03
C HIS A 582 4.41 -2.92 23.90
N ILE A 583 4.03 -2.49 22.69
CA ILE A 583 4.92 -2.40 21.53
C ILE A 583 5.58 -1.02 21.55
N PHE A 584 6.91 -0.99 21.47
CA PHE A 584 7.65 0.27 21.40
C PHE A 584 7.47 0.94 20.03
N CYS A 585 7.28 2.26 20.01
CA CYS A 585 6.97 3.01 18.79
C CYS A 585 8.10 3.98 18.40
N ALA A 586 8.66 3.82 17.20
CA ALA A 586 9.59 4.78 16.61
C ALA A 586 8.91 5.56 15.47
N LEU A 587 8.66 6.85 15.67
CA LEU A 587 8.14 7.74 14.63
C LEU A 587 9.28 8.40 13.85
N VAL A 588 9.44 8.04 12.59
CA VAL A 588 10.62 8.35 11.79
C VAL A 588 10.27 9.25 10.61
N CYS A 589 10.81 10.47 10.61
CA CYS A 589 10.78 11.36 9.45
C CYS A 589 11.86 10.90 8.46
N THR A 590 11.48 10.08 7.49
CA THR A 590 12.35 9.61 6.41
C THR A 590 12.61 10.72 5.39
N ASN A 591 13.55 10.50 4.47
CA ASN A 591 13.96 11.47 3.46
C ASN A 591 14.27 12.83 4.10
N LYS A 592 15.06 12.83 5.17
CA LYS A 592 15.38 13.99 6.04
C LYS A 592 15.76 15.27 5.30
N TRP A 593 16.26 15.19 4.07
CA TRP A 593 16.68 16.36 3.30
C TRP A 593 15.70 16.77 2.20
N ASN A 594 14.63 15.99 2.00
CA ASN A 594 13.59 16.30 1.03
C ASN A 594 12.69 17.45 1.54
N GLY A 595 12.08 18.17 0.60
CA GLY A 595 11.14 19.26 0.86
C GLY A 595 11.75 20.51 1.52
N ARG A 596 10.88 21.45 1.88
CA ARG A 596 11.26 22.67 2.60
C ARG A 596 11.51 22.37 4.07
N LYS A 597 12.36 23.17 4.73
CA LYS A 597 12.65 23.02 6.17
C LYS A 597 11.37 23.02 7.02
N THR A 598 10.43 23.91 6.70
CA THR A 598 9.14 24.02 7.38
C THR A 598 8.32 22.72 7.33
N GLN A 599 8.34 22.00 6.20
CA GLN A 599 7.65 20.72 6.07
C GLN A 599 8.29 19.63 6.94
N ARG A 600 9.61 19.65 7.10
CA ARG A 600 10.33 18.71 7.98
C ARG A 600 10.03 18.97 9.44
N ASP A 601 10.11 20.24 9.81
CA ASP A 601 9.84 20.71 11.16
C ASP A 601 8.38 20.36 11.53
N ALA A 602 7.43 20.56 10.62
CA ALA A 602 6.02 20.19 10.81
C ALA A 602 5.82 18.68 11.09
N VAL A 603 6.46 17.78 10.33
CA VAL A 603 6.37 16.33 10.60
C VAL A 603 6.92 15.97 11.98
N MET A 604 8.05 16.57 12.37
CA MET A 604 8.67 16.33 13.68
C MET A 604 7.84 16.91 14.83
N GLU A 605 7.22 18.09 14.63
CA GLU A 605 6.29 18.71 15.58
C GLU A 605 5.04 17.84 15.76
N ASP A 606 4.47 17.31 14.68
CA ASP A 606 3.32 16.41 14.74
C ASP A 606 3.63 15.12 15.49
N PHE A 607 4.76 14.48 15.22
CA PHE A 607 5.22 13.30 15.96
C PHE A 607 5.43 13.60 17.45
N THR A 608 6.08 14.73 17.75
CA THR A 608 6.31 15.16 19.13
C THR A 608 4.99 15.41 19.85
N ARG A 609 4.05 16.10 19.20
CA ARG A 609 2.72 16.40 19.73
C ARG A 609 1.93 15.14 20.05
N ILE A 610 1.91 14.17 19.13
CA ILE A 610 1.18 12.92 19.33
C ILE A 610 1.81 12.09 20.46
N LEU A 611 3.13 11.87 20.46
CA LEU A 611 3.80 11.09 21.50
C LEU A 611 3.69 11.71 22.89
N THR A 612 3.67 13.04 22.98
CA THR A 612 3.41 13.76 24.25
C THR A 612 2.06 13.40 24.85
N GLY A 613 1.09 12.98 24.04
CA GLY A 613 -0.21 12.48 24.51
C GLY A 613 -0.13 11.14 25.26
N PHE A 614 0.96 10.39 25.07
CA PHE A 614 1.18 9.08 25.71
C PHE A 614 2.20 9.13 26.84
N HIS A 615 3.26 9.91 26.68
CA HIS A 615 4.31 10.06 27.68
C HIS A 615 4.98 11.42 27.52
N GLU A 616 5.40 12.06 28.60
CA GLU A 616 6.14 13.32 28.53
C GLU A 616 7.51 13.12 27.86
N LYS A 617 8.01 14.16 27.17
CA LYS A 617 9.36 14.17 26.60
C LYS A 617 10.39 13.99 27.71
N THR A 618 11.18 12.93 27.65
CA THR A 618 12.15 12.60 28.69
C THR A 618 13.53 13.17 28.40
N ARG A 619 14.00 13.08 27.15
CA ARG A 619 15.29 13.62 26.71
C ARG A 619 15.34 13.85 25.20
N GLU A 620 16.34 14.61 24.77
CA GLU A 620 16.72 14.75 23.36
C GLU A 620 18.24 14.61 23.24
N GLU A 621 18.70 13.68 22.42
CA GLU A 621 20.14 13.44 22.22
C GLU A 621 20.37 13.02 20.76
N ASP A 622 21.36 13.63 20.11
CA ASP A 622 21.79 13.33 18.73
C ASP A 622 20.65 13.39 17.68
N GLY A 623 19.66 14.27 17.88
CA GLY A 623 18.51 14.41 16.98
C GLY A 623 17.44 13.33 17.15
N VAL A 624 17.47 12.60 18.26
CA VAL A 624 16.41 11.67 18.69
C VAL A 624 15.71 12.27 19.91
N ILE A 625 14.38 12.35 19.87
CA ILE A 625 13.53 12.80 20.97
C ILE A 625 12.88 11.57 21.60
N TYR A 626 13.02 11.42 22.91
CA TYR A 626 12.60 10.23 23.65
C TYR A 626 11.36 10.50 24.51
N PHE A 627 10.46 9.52 24.58
CA PHE A 627 9.21 9.56 25.33
C PHE A 627 9.08 8.30 26.21
N GLY A 628 10.09 8.11 27.07
CA GLY A 628 10.15 6.96 27.99
C GLY A 628 10.33 5.63 27.26
N ASN A 629 9.61 4.61 27.72
CA ASN A 629 9.53 3.27 27.11
C ASN A 629 8.35 3.13 26.14
N VAL A 630 7.64 4.23 25.84
CA VAL A 630 6.53 4.22 24.88
C VAL A 630 7.04 4.41 23.46
N GLY A 631 7.91 5.40 23.25
CA GLY A 631 8.40 5.68 21.92
C GLY A 631 9.50 6.72 21.81
N LEU A 632 9.92 6.95 20.58
CA LEU A 632 10.84 8.00 20.18
C LEU A 632 10.40 8.61 18.85
N CYS A 633 10.91 9.80 18.53
CA CYS A 633 10.87 10.31 17.17
C CYS A 633 12.23 10.85 16.70
N THR A 634 12.50 10.73 15.41
CA THR A 634 13.74 11.20 14.79
C THR A 634 13.60 11.39 13.29
N SER A 635 14.60 11.99 12.64
CA SER A 635 14.67 12.10 11.17
C SER A 635 15.86 11.36 10.60
N VAL A 636 15.63 10.60 9.52
CA VAL A 636 16.65 9.77 8.87
C VAL A 636 16.70 10.01 7.36
N ASN A 637 17.87 9.84 6.79
CA ASN A 637 18.09 9.76 5.36
C ASN A 637 18.61 8.36 5.05
N SER A 638 17.74 7.48 4.55
CA SER A 638 18.05 6.04 4.35
C SER A 638 18.93 5.79 3.13
N VAL A 639 18.91 6.68 2.14
CA VAL A 639 19.74 6.64 0.94
C VAL A 639 20.38 8.00 0.74
N ALA A 640 21.49 8.09 0.00
CA ALA A 640 22.06 9.39 -0.36
C ALA A 640 21.01 10.21 -1.12
N PHE A 641 20.91 11.50 -0.80
CA PHE A 641 19.92 12.41 -1.38
C PHE A 641 20.65 13.52 -2.15
N ILE A 642 20.30 13.72 -3.41
CA ILE A 642 20.81 14.82 -4.23
C ILE A 642 19.71 15.87 -4.32
N HIS A 643 19.98 17.06 -3.78
CA HIS A 643 19.02 18.15 -3.81
C HIS A 643 18.93 18.73 -5.23
N GLU A 644 17.77 18.56 -5.88
CA GLU A 644 17.57 18.90 -7.30
C GLU A 644 17.97 20.34 -7.62
N ASP A 645 17.54 21.32 -6.83
CA ASP A 645 17.83 22.73 -7.10
C ASP A 645 19.30 23.13 -6.94
N THR A 646 20.06 22.43 -6.08
CA THR A 646 21.43 22.85 -5.71
C THR A 646 22.50 21.89 -6.21
N GLY A 647 22.10 20.70 -6.69
CA GLY A 647 23.00 19.59 -7.01
C GLY A 647 23.78 19.06 -5.79
N LYS A 648 23.48 19.53 -4.58
CA LYS A 648 24.22 19.14 -3.38
C LYS A 648 23.80 17.76 -2.92
N GLU A 649 24.78 16.88 -2.80
CA GLU A 649 24.61 15.54 -2.26
C GLU A 649 24.67 15.53 -0.73
N TYR A 650 23.74 14.79 -0.13
CA TYR A 650 23.65 14.54 1.30
C TYR A 650 23.72 13.04 1.55
N GLU A 651 24.70 12.61 2.33
CA GLU A 651 24.92 11.20 2.63
C GLU A 651 23.80 10.59 3.49
N GLN A 652 23.81 9.25 3.57
CA GLN A 652 22.99 8.50 4.51
C GLN A 652 23.27 8.98 5.94
N SER A 653 22.23 9.28 6.72
CA SER A 653 22.38 9.85 8.07
C SER A 653 21.19 9.54 8.97
N GLY A 654 21.41 9.55 10.29
CA GLY A 654 20.37 9.29 11.31
C GLY A 654 20.03 7.82 11.56
N ILE A 655 20.44 6.89 10.68
CA ILE A 655 20.16 5.45 10.83
C ILE A 655 20.80 4.88 12.10
N ASN A 656 22.04 5.23 12.38
CA ASN A 656 22.75 4.73 13.57
C ASN A 656 22.17 5.31 14.86
N GLU A 657 21.71 6.55 14.82
CA GLU A 657 21.03 7.23 15.92
C GLU A 657 19.67 6.58 16.19
N LEU A 658 18.90 6.25 15.15
CA LEU A 658 17.65 5.49 15.26
C LEU A 658 17.86 4.11 15.89
N ILE A 659 18.84 3.34 15.39
CA ILE A 659 19.13 2.00 15.92
C ILE A 659 19.52 2.05 17.39
N LEU A 660 20.40 3.00 17.77
CA LEU A 660 20.81 3.19 19.15
C LEU A 660 19.64 3.66 20.01
N GLY A 661 18.82 4.58 19.51
CA GLY A 661 17.66 5.11 20.22
C GLY A 661 16.64 4.03 20.56
N ILE A 662 16.32 3.14 19.60
CA ILE A 662 15.44 1.98 19.85
C ILE A 662 16.07 1.08 20.91
N MET A 663 17.34 0.73 20.76
CA MET A 663 18.08 -0.14 21.69
C MET A 663 18.09 0.39 23.13
N GLU A 664 18.24 1.70 23.32
CA GLU A 664 18.26 2.34 24.65
C GLU A 664 16.87 2.49 25.29
N SER A 665 15.79 2.32 24.51
CA SER A 665 14.42 2.63 24.96
C SER A 665 13.58 1.39 25.23
N ILE A 666 13.94 0.24 24.65
CA ILE A 666 13.25 -1.03 24.87
C ILE A 666 13.79 -1.78 26.09
N ASP A 667 12.96 -2.64 26.66
CA ASP A 667 13.34 -3.49 27.80
C ASP A 667 14.53 -4.40 27.47
N LYS A 668 15.25 -4.84 28.49
CA LYS A 668 16.50 -5.62 28.32
C LYS A 668 16.34 -6.87 27.46
N ASP A 669 15.26 -7.62 27.67
CA ASP A 669 14.98 -8.86 26.93
C ASP A 669 14.71 -8.55 25.44
N LYS A 670 14.03 -7.43 25.18
CA LYS A 670 13.77 -6.89 23.85
C LYS A 670 15.04 -6.33 23.21
N ALA A 671 15.94 -5.72 23.98
CA ALA A 671 17.21 -5.19 23.50
C ALA A 671 18.11 -6.29 22.92
N ALA A 672 18.15 -7.48 23.53
CA ALA A 672 18.88 -8.62 22.98
C ALA A 672 18.34 -9.04 21.59
N LYS A 673 17.02 -9.10 21.43
CA LYS A 673 16.37 -9.34 20.13
C LYS A 673 16.74 -8.27 19.10
N TRP A 674 16.69 -7.00 19.51
CA TRP A 674 17.07 -5.87 18.65
C TRP A 674 18.53 -5.94 18.20
N CYS A 675 19.45 -6.29 19.10
CA CYS A 675 20.87 -6.49 18.75
C CYS A 675 21.06 -7.57 17.69
N ALA A 676 20.26 -8.65 17.71
CA ALA A 676 20.32 -9.69 16.69
C ALA A 676 19.92 -9.16 15.29
N ILE A 677 18.89 -8.32 15.21
CA ILE A 677 18.44 -7.69 13.96
C ILE A 677 19.54 -6.83 13.34
N VAL A 678 20.22 -6.01 14.15
CA VAL A 678 21.23 -5.07 13.65
C VAL A 678 22.65 -5.64 13.69
N LEU A 679 22.81 -6.93 14.00
CA LEU A 679 24.12 -7.57 14.11
C LEU A 679 24.91 -7.50 12.79
N GLN A 680 24.19 -7.54 11.66
CA GLN A 680 24.78 -7.51 10.32
C GLN A 680 25.12 -6.09 9.85
N ASN A 681 24.64 -5.06 10.56
CA ASN A 681 24.93 -3.66 10.26
C ASN A 681 26.34 -3.26 10.75
N LYS A 682 27.38 -3.67 10.00
CA LYS A 682 28.78 -3.36 10.32
C LYS A 682 29.06 -1.85 10.53
N PRO A 683 28.55 -0.93 9.67
CA PRO A 683 28.76 0.50 9.86
C PRO A 683 28.27 1.03 11.21
N PHE A 684 27.11 0.55 11.68
CA PHE A 684 26.57 0.90 12.98
C PHE A 684 27.53 0.52 14.11
N TRP A 685 28.00 -0.73 14.12
CA TRP A 685 28.91 -1.21 15.17
C TRP A 685 30.23 -0.45 15.15
N THR A 686 30.83 -0.22 13.98
CA THR A 686 32.05 0.59 13.85
C THR A 686 31.86 1.98 14.48
N LYS A 687 30.77 2.68 14.15
CA LYS A 687 30.49 4.03 14.68
C LYS A 687 30.27 4.04 16.19
N ILE A 688 29.59 3.04 16.75
CA ILE A 688 29.43 2.93 18.21
C ILE A 688 30.77 2.75 18.90
N MET A 689 31.66 1.94 18.34
CA MET A 689 32.97 1.66 18.93
C MET A 689 33.88 2.89 18.94
N ASP A 690 33.87 3.67 17.86
CA ASP A 690 34.67 4.89 17.77
C ASP A 690 34.20 5.96 18.79
N CYS A 691 32.96 5.84 19.29
CA CYS A 691 32.41 6.74 20.29
C CYS A 691 32.50 6.14 21.71
N SER A 692 33.58 6.43 22.43
CA SER A 692 33.83 5.92 23.80
C SER A 692 32.66 6.13 24.79
N LYS A 693 31.88 7.22 24.65
CA LYS A 693 30.68 7.48 25.47
C LYS A 693 29.55 6.50 25.16
N ARG A 694 29.24 6.28 23.87
CA ARG A 694 28.21 5.33 23.42
C ARG A 694 28.62 3.90 23.72
N LEU A 695 29.89 3.55 23.50
CA LEU A 695 30.44 2.24 23.87
C LEU A 695 30.33 1.99 25.37
N LYS A 696 30.70 2.95 26.23
CA LYS A 696 30.54 2.79 27.68
C LYS A 696 29.08 2.60 28.08
N ARG A 697 28.15 3.35 27.49
CA ARG A 697 26.70 3.15 27.75
C ARG A 697 26.24 1.76 27.32
N PHE A 698 26.66 1.32 26.13
CA PHE A 698 26.37 -0.03 25.63
C PHE A 698 26.95 -1.12 26.55
N LEU A 699 28.20 -0.97 27.00
CA LEU A 699 28.86 -1.93 27.90
C LEU A 699 28.32 -1.91 29.34
N THR A 700 27.74 -0.79 29.77
CA THR A 700 27.08 -0.65 31.08
C THR A 700 25.60 -1.02 31.00
N PHE A 701 25.09 -1.31 29.81
CA PHE A 701 23.78 -1.89 29.64
C PHE A 701 23.79 -3.27 30.31
N PRO A 702 23.01 -3.49 31.38
CA PRO A 702 23.03 -4.76 32.08
C PRO A 702 22.27 -5.76 31.21
N PHE A 703 23.01 -6.47 30.36
CA PHE A 703 22.56 -7.74 29.81
C PHE A 703 22.47 -8.71 30.99
N GLY A 704 21.24 -9.04 31.37
CA GLY A 704 20.90 -9.77 32.61
C GLY A 704 21.54 -11.14 32.73
#